data_AF-A0A944AW97-F1
#
_entry.id   AF-A0A944AW97-F1
#
_cell.length_a   1.000
_cell.length_b   1.000
_cell.length_c   1.000
_cell.angle_alpha   90.00
_cell.angle_beta   90.00
_cell.angle_gamma   90.00
#
_symmetry.space_group_name_H-M   'P 1'
#
loop_
_entity.id
_entity.type
_entity.pdbx_description
1 polymer ?
#
loop_
_entity_poly.entity_id
_entity_poly.type
_entity_poly.pdbx_seq_one_letter_code
_entity_poly.pdbx_strand_id
1 'polypeptide(L)'
;MKKIKQFFKLFLSLYLFSSASIFADVKIVSPAVEVSKIWANKQVLVINATEGEDVFYSFSGEDPLKSGFVYDEPVLIDITGDVELKISSVNKNHQRKDYVLNYTVDESLNDKITTLEEKSFINKLNESVIYNLECGQHLDIPETFNYVVSCVTEDYSMEKGRSIYVNSDSTLDRYASLVLKSSSNCFWNYVIHVIPVVKGEYTKAAVPFEIIEWSKIKFTDNKFIYAIDDSWWQRSGQIIEIDRSVPHIIKWQPVDYDPFNPIVSYNIPATPVIKCELMENSTIELSLEGDSSYRFAKNKNAVVSAPAVGLHEKIVVDAFPGENFSTLLPLDVYSENVYQGQLFAFVQLNRKKPAIPEIVLSDISDVCRNDVSLYMKAGKEEDIIKYYIHGPVTLNFEQLTHKSPIEPALKVDSQAFVNYENTEIKLVGKEDVPVYYKVYAYSVDKWDNVSFLKTVDVVIDKCNYFINPKSSVDNPDGTYDKPFKDLSKLEEIINNNNWSNFYLYGKTSVNELNLNLKQNFQITGVDKAQVEFGENSGLFINGGSCSLNNILLKNTDLLTGSDSIMINVINGTLQLKDCELSFTRNKNAVLINSIQSIVNITNTGLSSVANDYSCVISGINSKITLNKCRVSTVATTNVNITVKNSKLNLLNSSCSLSGLNSRIVELFSSEGVLSMNNFTAKKNGQNSSSDIVWKDENSKVTESKNKVVGF
;
A
#
# COMPACT_ATOMS: atom_id res chain seq x y z
N MET A 1 -4.11 13.96 38.79
CA MET A 1 -5.21 14.58 38.03
C MET A 1 -6.41 13.63 37.92
N LYS A 2 -7.15 13.46 39.02
CA LYS A 2 -8.31 12.54 39.17
C LYS A 2 -9.66 13.28 39.11
N LYS A 3 -9.78 14.35 38.31
CA LYS A 3 -11.00 15.19 38.22
C LYS A 3 -11.34 15.71 36.81
N ILE A 4 -11.00 14.96 35.74
CA ILE A 4 -11.37 15.32 34.36
C ILE A 4 -12.13 14.17 33.64
N LYS A 5 -12.47 13.08 34.35
CA LYS A 5 -13.18 11.92 33.76
C LYS A 5 -14.71 11.91 33.99
N GLN A 6 -15.30 12.99 34.53
CA GLN A 6 -16.72 13.03 34.89
C GLN A 6 -17.56 14.06 34.11
N PHE A 7 -16.96 14.77 33.14
CA PHE A 7 -17.65 15.80 32.36
C PHE A 7 -18.02 15.40 30.92
N PHE A 8 -17.68 14.18 30.49
CA PHE A 8 -17.97 13.69 29.13
C PHE A 8 -19.14 12.68 29.04
N LYS A 9 -19.86 12.44 30.15
CA LYS A 9 -21.03 11.56 30.21
C LYS A 9 -22.38 12.29 30.24
N LEU A 10 -22.40 13.60 30.00
CA LEU A 10 -23.60 14.43 30.15
C LEU A 10 -23.90 15.34 28.94
N PHE A 11 -23.52 14.92 27.73
CA PHE A 11 -23.78 15.69 26.50
C PHE A 11 -24.60 14.94 25.43
N LEU A 12 -25.29 13.86 25.82
CA LEU A 12 -26.11 13.07 24.91
C LEU A 12 -27.42 12.62 25.58
N SER A 13 -28.25 13.56 26.04
CA SER A 13 -29.63 13.22 26.49
C SER A 13 -30.66 14.36 26.45
N LEU A 14 -30.36 15.51 25.85
CA LEU A 14 -31.37 16.53 25.56
C LEU A 14 -31.33 16.92 24.08
N TYR A 15 -31.84 16.03 23.23
CA TYR A 15 -32.50 16.51 22.01
C TYR A 15 -33.94 16.86 22.40
N LEU A 16 -34.19 18.17 22.45
CA LEU A 16 -35.53 18.73 22.40
C LEU A 16 -36.28 18.11 21.21
N PHE A 17 -37.30 17.31 21.49
CA PHE A 17 -38.33 16.95 20.52
C PHE A 17 -39.10 18.21 20.12
N SER A 18 -38.52 19.02 19.23
CA SER A 18 -39.33 19.82 18.33
C SER A 18 -39.93 18.86 17.31
N SER A 19 -41.25 18.70 17.34
CA SER A 19 -42.02 18.02 16.29
C SER A 19 -41.93 18.81 14.98
N ALA A 20 -40.75 18.78 14.36
CA ALA A 20 -40.65 18.93 12.92
C ALA A 20 -41.09 17.58 12.35
N SER A 21 -42.14 17.56 11.54
CA SER A 21 -42.45 16.42 10.69
C SER A 21 -41.25 16.22 9.76
N ILE A 22 -40.28 15.42 10.18
CA ILE A 22 -39.18 14.98 9.32
C ILE A 22 -39.85 14.09 8.28
N PHE A 23 -40.04 14.66 7.10
CA PHE A 23 -40.45 13.92 5.93
C PHE A 23 -39.32 12.94 5.61
N ALA A 24 -39.51 11.65 5.86
CA ALA A 24 -38.56 10.64 5.38
C ALA A 24 -38.47 10.75 3.85
N ASP A 25 -37.27 10.76 3.28
CA ASP A 25 -37.11 10.64 1.84
C ASP A 25 -37.44 9.20 1.41
N VAL A 26 -38.12 9.07 0.27
CA VAL A 26 -38.36 7.77 -0.34
C VAL A 26 -37.03 7.19 -0.76
N LYS A 27 -36.69 6.00 -0.23
CA LYS A 27 -35.42 5.35 -0.53
C LYS A 27 -35.57 4.42 -1.71
N ILE A 28 -35.07 4.84 -2.86
CA ILE A 28 -34.96 4.01 -4.06
C ILE A 28 -33.79 3.05 -3.87
N VAL A 29 -34.06 1.74 -3.78
CA VAL A 29 -33.04 0.69 -3.60
C VAL A 29 -32.42 0.31 -4.94
N SER A 30 -33.24 0.25 -5.99
CA SER A 30 -32.82 -0.08 -7.34
C SER A 30 -33.76 0.62 -8.34
N PRO A 31 -33.25 1.15 -9.46
CA PRO A 31 -31.87 1.04 -9.99
C PRO A 31 -30.81 1.86 -9.22
N ALA A 32 -29.61 1.30 -9.05
CA ALA A 32 -28.51 1.91 -8.28
C ALA A 32 -27.68 2.93 -9.09
N VAL A 33 -28.32 3.95 -9.68
CA VAL A 33 -27.72 4.86 -10.66
C VAL A 33 -26.52 5.68 -10.17
N GLU A 34 -26.34 5.78 -8.84
CA GLU A 34 -25.18 6.43 -8.23
C GLU A 34 -23.88 5.65 -8.44
N VAL A 35 -23.96 4.35 -8.72
CA VAL A 35 -22.78 3.51 -8.96
C VAL A 35 -22.42 3.47 -10.44
N SER A 36 -23.42 3.27 -11.31
CA SER A 36 -23.25 3.25 -12.76
C SER A 36 -24.51 3.77 -13.47
N LYS A 37 -24.30 4.41 -14.62
CA LYS A 37 -25.38 4.78 -15.54
C LYS A 37 -25.60 3.78 -16.66
N ILE A 38 -24.76 2.75 -16.79
CA ILE A 38 -24.86 1.73 -17.83
C ILE A 38 -24.89 0.36 -17.16
N TRP A 39 -25.90 -0.44 -17.48
CA TRP A 39 -26.14 -1.76 -16.90
C TRP A 39 -26.19 -2.84 -17.98
N ALA A 40 -25.56 -3.98 -17.70
CA ALA A 40 -25.54 -5.15 -18.57
C ALA A 40 -26.80 -6.02 -18.44
N ASN A 41 -27.69 -5.70 -17.50
CA ASN A 41 -28.95 -6.39 -17.27
C ASN A 41 -30.10 -5.40 -17.09
N LYS A 42 -31.32 -5.86 -17.37
CA LYS A 42 -32.55 -5.14 -17.05
C LYS A 42 -32.66 -4.94 -15.54
N GLN A 43 -33.25 -3.81 -15.16
CA GLN A 43 -33.25 -3.35 -13.78
C GLN A 43 -34.58 -3.67 -13.10
N VAL A 44 -34.56 -3.90 -11.79
CA VAL A 44 -35.78 -4.04 -10.99
C VAL A 44 -36.01 -2.75 -10.23
N LEU A 45 -37.22 -2.21 -10.32
CA LEU A 45 -37.67 -1.09 -9.50
C LEU A 45 -37.98 -1.58 -8.10
N VAL A 46 -37.18 -1.14 -7.13
CA VAL A 46 -37.42 -1.42 -5.71
C VAL A 46 -37.36 -0.12 -4.93
N ILE A 47 -38.48 0.20 -4.28
CA ILE A 47 -38.67 1.44 -3.52
C ILE A 47 -39.10 1.07 -2.11
N ASN A 48 -38.38 1.58 -1.11
CA ASN A 48 -38.82 1.50 0.28
C ASN A 48 -39.64 2.76 0.58
N ALA A 49 -40.97 2.66 0.45
CA ALA A 49 -41.91 3.71 0.81
C ALA A 49 -42.25 3.67 2.31
N THR A 50 -42.57 4.82 2.90
CA THR A 50 -43.01 4.90 4.30
C THR A 50 -44.49 4.52 4.40
N GLU A 51 -44.93 3.99 5.56
CA GLU A 51 -46.32 3.58 5.77
C GLU A 51 -47.33 4.72 5.50
N GLY A 52 -48.13 4.55 4.44
CA GLY A 52 -49.12 5.50 3.94
C GLY A 52 -48.57 6.63 3.07
N GLU A 53 -47.43 6.42 2.43
CA GLU A 53 -47.04 7.11 1.20
C GLU A 53 -47.54 6.33 -0.02
N ASP A 54 -48.21 7.02 -0.94
CA ASP A 54 -48.56 6.48 -2.25
C ASP A 54 -47.44 6.83 -3.24
N VAL A 55 -46.85 5.83 -3.86
CA VAL A 55 -45.75 6.00 -4.83
C VAL A 55 -46.23 5.63 -6.23
N PHE A 56 -45.85 6.44 -7.21
CA PHE A 56 -46.20 6.29 -8.61
C PHE A 56 -44.94 6.36 -9.47
N TYR A 57 -44.90 5.64 -10.59
CA TYR A 57 -43.76 5.68 -11.51
C TYR A 57 -44.18 5.72 -12.99
N SER A 58 -43.31 6.24 -13.85
CA SER A 58 -43.53 6.33 -15.30
C SER A 58 -42.22 6.23 -16.09
N PHE A 59 -42.31 5.69 -17.31
CA PHE A 59 -41.22 5.62 -18.29
C PHE A 59 -41.49 6.46 -19.56
N SER A 60 -42.66 7.10 -19.67
CA SER A 60 -43.09 7.82 -20.88
C SER A 60 -42.62 9.27 -20.93
N GLY A 61 -41.94 9.74 -19.89
CA GLY A 61 -41.60 11.15 -19.69
C GLY A 61 -42.76 12.02 -19.17
N GLU A 62 -43.98 11.49 -19.09
CA GLU A 62 -45.12 12.17 -18.47
C GLU A 62 -45.07 12.12 -16.93
N ASP A 63 -45.84 13.02 -16.30
CA ASP A 63 -46.01 13.07 -14.85
C ASP A 63 -46.60 11.75 -14.30
N PRO A 64 -45.92 11.04 -13.38
CA PRO A 64 -46.41 9.77 -12.82
C PRO A 64 -47.80 9.85 -12.17
N LEU A 65 -48.20 11.00 -11.62
CA LEU A 65 -49.54 11.16 -11.03
C LEU A 65 -50.65 11.31 -12.06
N LYS A 66 -50.33 11.64 -13.32
CA LYS A 66 -51.32 11.82 -14.39
C LYS A 66 -51.51 10.56 -15.22
N SER A 67 -50.42 9.86 -15.51
CA SER A 67 -50.42 8.72 -16.43
C SER A 67 -49.38 7.65 -16.08
N GLY A 68 -48.92 7.60 -14.83
CA GLY A 68 -48.02 6.57 -14.32
C GLY A 68 -48.75 5.38 -13.71
N PHE A 69 -47.97 4.45 -13.17
CA PHE A 69 -48.42 3.26 -12.47
C PHE A 69 -48.26 3.44 -10.96
N VAL A 70 -49.17 2.87 -10.17
CA VAL A 70 -49.00 2.78 -8.72
C VAL A 70 -47.90 1.75 -8.42
N TYR A 71 -47.02 2.06 -7.47
CA TYR A 71 -46.02 1.14 -6.96
C TYR A 71 -46.54 0.46 -5.69
N ASP A 72 -46.75 -0.84 -5.76
CA ASP A 72 -47.22 -1.70 -4.66
C ASP A 72 -46.26 -2.87 -4.35
N GLU A 73 -45.47 -3.31 -5.33
CA GLU A 73 -44.45 -4.35 -5.16
C GLU A 73 -43.24 -4.12 -6.10
N PRO A 74 -42.12 -4.86 -5.93
CA PRO A 74 -41.01 -4.81 -6.88
C PRO A 74 -41.42 -5.14 -8.33
N VAL A 75 -40.97 -4.31 -9.28
CA VAL A 75 -41.33 -4.45 -10.70
C VAL A 75 -40.08 -4.56 -11.58
N LEU A 76 -40.05 -5.54 -12.49
CA LEU A 76 -39.02 -5.62 -13.53
C LEU A 76 -39.25 -4.51 -14.57
N ILE A 77 -38.24 -3.67 -14.78
CA ILE A 77 -38.22 -2.66 -15.85
C ILE A 77 -37.71 -3.35 -17.12
N ASP A 78 -38.65 -3.87 -17.91
CA ASP A 78 -38.37 -4.62 -19.15
C ASP A 78 -38.06 -3.70 -20.34
N ILE A 79 -37.04 -2.84 -20.19
CA ILE A 79 -36.60 -1.86 -21.20
C ILE A 79 -35.09 -2.01 -21.43
N THR A 80 -34.69 -2.09 -22.71
CA THR A 80 -33.29 -2.06 -23.17
C THR A 80 -33.02 -0.72 -23.88
N GLY A 81 -31.80 -0.19 -23.81
CA GLY A 81 -31.44 1.15 -24.29
C GLY A 81 -31.57 2.22 -23.20
N ASP A 82 -31.75 3.47 -23.60
CA ASP A 82 -31.87 4.59 -22.67
C ASP A 82 -33.22 4.56 -21.94
N VAL A 83 -33.18 4.69 -20.62
CA VAL A 83 -34.33 4.64 -19.72
C VAL A 83 -34.39 5.93 -18.90
N GLU A 84 -35.50 6.65 -19.02
CA GLU A 84 -35.89 7.76 -18.13
C GLU A 84 -37.00 7.25 -17.19
N LEU A 85 -36.68 7.07 -15.92
CA LEU A 85 -37.62 6.65 -14.87
C LEU A 85 -38.00 7.87 -14.01
N LYS A 86 -39.28 8.22 -14.01
CA LYS A 86 -39.85 9.25 -13.13
C LYS A 86 -40.62 8.57 -12.00
N ILE A 87 -40.39 9.03 -10.77
CA ILE A 87 -41.09 8.54 -9.57
C ILE A 87 -41.69 9.74 -8.85
N SER A 88 -42.94 9.61 -8.41
CA SER A 88 -43.63 10.59 -7.58
C SER A 88 -44.13 9.91 -6.31
N SER A 89 -43.82 10.48 -5.15
CA SER A 89 -44.32 10.04 -3.84
C SER A 89 -45.25 11.09 -3.26
N VAL A 90 -46.39 10.67 -2.72
CA VAL A 90 -47.40 11.51 -2.07
C VAL A 90 -47.67 10.97 -0.67
N ASN A 91 -47.43 11.79 0.36
CA ASN A 91 -47.67 11.39 1.75
C ASN A 91 -49.14 11.59 2.18
N LYS A 92 -49.46 11.14 3.41
CA LYS A 92 -50.79 11.33 4.05
C LYS A 92 -51.26 12.79 4.15
N ASN A 93 -50.35 13.76 4.07
CA ASN A 93 -50.65 15.20 4.07
C ASN A 93 -50.79 15.79 2.66
N HIS A 94 -50.86 14.95 1.62
CA HIS A 94 -50.91 15.32 0.20
C HIS A 94 -49.69 16.13 -0.29
N GLN A 95 -48.55 16.00 0.39
CA GLN A 95 -47.29 16.61 -0.05
C GLN A 95 -46.58 15.67 -1.03
N ARG A 96 -46.10 16.23 -2.14
CA ARG A 96 -45.50 15.50 -3.26
C ARG A 96 -43.98 15.67 -3.31
N LYS A 97 -43.25 14.59 -3.62
CA LYS A 97 -41.82 14.59 -3.99
C LYS A 97 -41.62 13.84 -5.31
N ASP A 98 -40.76 14.37 -6.18
CA ASP A 98 -40.47 13.78 -7.50
C ASP A 98 -38.99 13.42 -7.64
N TYR A 99 -38.72 12.30 -8.30
CA TYR A 99 -37.39 11.79 -8.61
C TYR A 99 -37.30 11.44 -10.09
N VAL A 100 -36.14 11.67 -10.69
CA VAL A 100 -35.85 11.33 -12.09
C VAL A 100 -34.52 10.58 -12.14
N LEU A 101 -34.55 9.36 -12.65
CA LEU A 101 -33.39 8.49 -12.81
C LEU A 101 -33.17 8.23 -14.30
N ASN A 102 -31.95 8.49 -14.77
CA ASN A 102 -31.56 8.28 -16.17
C ASN A 102 -30.40 7.28 -16.24
N TYR A 103 -30.59 6.20 -16.99
CA TYR A 103 -29.59 5.15 -17.19
C TYR A 103 -29.81 4.41 -18.51
N THR A 104 -28.84 3.60 -18.93
CA THR A 104 -28.88 2.80 -20.16
C THR A 104 -28.75 1.32 -19.81
N VAL A 105 -29.54 0.47 -20.44
CA VAL A 105 -29.40 -0.99 -20.39
C VAL A 105 -28.80 -1.46 -21.71
N ASP A 106 -27.61 -2.06 -21.65
CA ASP A 106 -26.90 -2.64 -22.80
C ASP A 106 -26.58 -4.10 -22.53
N GLU A 107 -27.50 -4.99 -22.91
CA GLU A 107 -27.37 -6.43 -22.69
C GLU A 107 -26.24 -7.07 -23.52
N SER A 108 -25.72 -6.37 -24.55
CA SER A 108 -24.55 -6.85 -25.33
C SER A 108 -23.27 -6.88 -24.47
N LEU A 109 -23.26 -6.18 -23.34
CA LEU A 109 -22.16 -6.24 -22.38
C LEU A 109 -22.00 -7.63 -21.74
N ASN A 110 -23.04 -8.48 -21.76
CA ASN A 110 -22.92 -9.86 -21.30
C ASN A 110 -21.92 -10.68 -22.15
N ASP A 111 -21.73 -10.33 -23.42
CA ASP A 111 -20.78 -11.01 -24.31
C ASP A 111 -19.32 -10.72 -23.92
N LYS A 112 -19.07 -9.68 -23.10
CA LYS A 112 -17.74 -9.33 -22.59
C LYS A 112 -17.29 -10.19 -21.41
N ILE A 113 -18.17 -11.05 -20.89
CA ILE A 113 -17.79 -12.07 -19.90
C ILE A 113 -17.05 -13.19 -20.62
N THR A 114 -15.79 -13.41 -20.27
CA THR A 114 -14.93 -14.40 -20.96
C THR A 114 -14.72 -15.68 -20.15
N THR A 115 -14.85 -15.63 -18.82
CA THR A 115 -14.61 -16.79 -17.96
C THR A 115 -15.87 -17.62 -17.73
N LEU A 116 -15.70 -18.94 -17.59
CA LEU A 116 -16.83 -19.86 -17.33
C LEU A 116 -17.45 -19.63 -15.94
N GLU A 117 -16.62 -19.25 -14.96
CA GLU A 117 -17.03 -18.94 -13.60
C GLU A 117 -17.96 -17.71 -13.54
N GLU A 118 -17.56 -16.60 -14.16
CA GLU A 118 -18.39 -15.40 -14.24
C GLU A 118 -19.71 -15.66 -14.96
N LYS A 119 -19.68 -16.41 -16.08
CA LYS A 119 -20.90 -16.79 -16.82
C LYS A 119 -21.86 -17.60 -15.96
N SER A 120 -21.35 -18.59 -15.23
CA SER A 120 -22.17 -19.45 -14.37
C SER A 120 -22.81 -18.66 -13.24
N PHE A 121 -22.05 -17.73 -12.63
CA PHE A 121 -22.54 -16.87 -11.55
C PHE A 121 -23.62 -15.89 -12.01
N ILE A 122 -23.40 -15.20 -13.14
CA ILE A 122 -24.39 -14.28 -13.71
C ILE A 122 -25.65 -15.02 -14.15
N ASN A 123 -25.52 -16.20 -14.77
CA ASN A 123 -26.68 -17.03 -15.12
C ASN A 123 -27.51 -17.41 -13.89
N LYS A 124 -26.87 -17.82 -12.79
CA LYS A 124 -27.55 -18.09 -11.52
C LYS A 124 -28.34 -16.89 -11.00
N LEU A 125 -27.78 -15.67 -11.08
CA LEU A 125 -28.48 -14.46 -10.65
C LEU A 125 -29.62 -14.07 -11.59
N ASN A 126 -29.52 -14.41 -12.88
CA ASN A 126 -30.56 -14.15 -13.87
C ASN A 126 -31.77 -15.11 -13.78
N GLU A 127 -31.67 -16.22 -13.02
CA GLU A 127 -32.79 -17.16 -12.83
C GLU A 127 -33.99 -16.54 -12.08
N SER A 128 -33.76 -15.42 -11.38
CA SER A 128 -34.77 -14.74 -10.56
C SER A 128 -34.70 -13.23 -10.74
N VAL A 129 -35.86 -12.56 -10.81
CA VAL A 129 -35.93 -11.08 -10.85
C VAL A 129 -35.34 -10.49 -9.56
N ILE A 130 -35.65 -11.10 -8.41
CA ILE A 130 -35.07 -10.79 -7.11
C ILE A 130 -34.41 -12.05 -6.56
N TYR A 131 -33.17 -11.91 -6.13
CA TYR A 131 -32.43 -12.99 -5.49
C TYR A 131 -32.84 -13.11 -4.01
N ASN A 132 -33.62 -14.12 -3.68
CA ASN A 132 -33.98 -14.40 -2.28
C ASN A 132 -32.80 -15.03 -1.54
N LEU A 133 -32.42 -14.44 -0.40
CA LEU A 133 -31.35 -14.93 0.47
C LEU A 133 -31.88 -15.04 1.90
N GLU A 134 -31.96 -16.26 2.42
CA GLU A 134 -32.31 -16.48 3.83
C GLU A 134 -31.14 -16.06 4.74
N CYS A 135 -31.44 -15.44 5.89
CA CYS A 135 -30.42 -15.12 6.89
C CYS A 135 -29.62 -16.39 7.28
N GLY A 136 -28.29 -16.31 7.26
CA GLY A 136 -27.37 -17.44 7.43
C GLY A 136 -26.98 -18.16 6.13
N GLN A 137 -27.68 -17.93 5.02
CA GLN A 137 -27.29 -18.45 3.71
C GLN A 137 -26.17 -17.58 3.09
N HIS A 138 -25.25 -18.25 2.39
CA HIS A 138 -24.12 -17.63 1.72
C HIS A 138 -24.40 -17.39 0.23
N LEU A 139 -24.01 -16.22 -0.27
CA LEU A 139 -23.85 -15.92 -1.69
C LEU A 139 -22.36 -15.76 -2.01
N ASP A 140 -21.81 -16.75 -2.72
CA ASP A 140 -20.39 -16.78 -3.10
C ASP A 140 -20.18 -15.99 -4.40
N ILE A 141 -19.67 -14.76 -4.26
CA ILE A 141 -19.31 -13.91 -5.41
C ILE A 141 -17.89 -14.28 -5.87
N PRO A 142 -17.68 -14.62 -7.17
CA PRO A 142 -16.37 -14.91 -7.72
C PRO A 142 -15.34 -13.78 -7.51
N GLU A 143 -14.10 -14.11 -7.20
CA GLU A 143 -13.00 -13.16 -7.01
C GLU A 143 -12.68 -12.29 -8.24
N THR A 144 -13.17 -12.69 -9.42
CA THR A 144 -13.06 -11.93 -10.67
C THR A 144 -13.98 -10.71 -10.73
N PHE A 145 -15.03 -10.68 -9.92
CA PHE A 145 -15.89 -9.52 -9.75
C PHE A 145 -15.41 -8.63 -8.60
N ASN A 146 -15.68 -7.34 -8.72
CA ASN A 146 -15.83 -6.48 -7.57
C ASN A 146 -17.31 -6.23 -7.29
N TYR A 147 -17.69 -6.01 -6.04
CA TYR A 147 -19.08 -5.81 -5.64
C TYR A 147 -19.25 -4.65 -4.66
N VAL A 148 -20.47 -4.13 -4.58
CA VAL A 148 -20.93 -3.23 -3.52
C VAL A 148 -22.39 -3.53 -3.21
N VAL A 149 -22.76 -3.41 -1.93
CA VAL A 149 -24.13 -3.65 -1.45
C VAL A 149 -24.73 -2.36 -0.90
N SER A 150 -25.97 -2.06 -1.29
CA SER A 150 -26.77 -0.91 -0.80
C SER A 150 -26.02 0.42 -0.83
N CYS A 151 -25.42 0.78 -1.97
CA CYS A 151 -24.72 2.04 -2.13
C CYS A 151 -25.72 3.22 -2.15
N VAL A 152 -25.48 4.25 -1.34
CA VAL A 152 -26.34 5.45 -1.20
C VAL A 152 -25.59 6.77 -1.42
N THR A 153 -24.30 6.73 -1.78
CA THR A 153 -23.46 7.94 -1.94
C THR A 153 -22.42 7.77 -3.05
N GLU A 154 -22.00 8.88 -3.68
CA GLU A 154 -20.96 8.91 -4.72
C GLU A 154 -19.58 8.38 -4.25
N ASP A 155 -19.28 8.45 -2.95
CA ASP A 155 -18.08 7.87 -2.34
C ASP A 155 -18.29 6.39 -2.04
N TYR A 156 -18.20 5.53 -3.06
CA TYR A 156 -18.27 4.07 -2.92
C TYR A 156 -16.92 3.41 -3.20
N SER A 157 -16.60 2.36 -2.44
CA SER A 157 -15.47 1.48 -2.72
C SER A 157 -16.02 0.09 -2.98
N MET A 158 -15.64 -0.49 -4.12
CA MET A 158 -16.02 -1.87 -4.42
C MET A 158 -15.04 -2.84 -3.77
N GLU A 159 -15.57 -3.93 -3.23
CA GLU A 159 -14.78 -5.00 -2.65
C GLU A 159 -14.57 -6.13 -3.65
N LYS A 160 -13.45 -6.84 -3.53
CA LYS A 160 -13.22 -8.05 -4.32
C LYS A 160 -14.24 -9.14 -3.93
N GLY A 161 -14.73 -9.88 -4.91
CA GLY A 161 -15.71 -10.94 -4.72
C GLY A 161 -15.29 -11.93 -3.63
N ARG A 162 -16.26 -12.26 -2.78
CA ARG A 162 -16.16 -13.19 -1.66
C ARG A 162 -17.54 -13.75 -1.32
N SER A 163 -17.58 -14.70 -0.39
CA SER A 163 -18.82 -15.11 0.26
C SER A 163 -19.40 -13.98 1.10
N ILE A 164 -20.65 -13.61 0.84
CA ILE A 164 -21.41 -12.63 1.63
C ILE A 164 -22.67 -13.27 2.22
N TYR A 165 -23.05 -12.82 3.42
CA TYR A 165 -24.23 -13.30 4.14
C TYR A 165 -24.67 -12.24 5.16
N VAL A 166 -25.89 -12.41 5.68
CA VAL A 166 -26.42 -11.71 6.86
C VAL A 166 -26.55 -12.74 7.98
N ASN A 167 -26.22 -12.37 9.22
CA ASN A 167 -26.28 -13.27 10.36
C ASN A 167 -27.66 -13.98 10.49
N SER A 168 -27.66 -15.27 10.81
CA SER A 168 -28.87 -16.10 10.95
C SER A 168 -29.88 -15.57 11.97
N ASP A 169 -29.41 -14.83 12.97
CA ASP A 169 -30.25 -14.27 14.03
C ASP A 169 -30.95 -12.98 13.60
N SER A 170 -30.54 -12.38 12.48
CA SER A 170 -31.14 -11.15 11.97
C SER A 170 -32.63 -11.33 11.72
N THR A 171 -33.43 -10.44 12.31
CA THR A 171 -34.89 -10.43 12.21
C THR A 171 -35.39 -9.45 11.14
N LEU A 172 -34.48 -8.76 10.45
CA LEU A 172 -34.82 -7.70 9.51
C LEU A 172 -35.07 -8.26 8.10
N ASP A 173 -36.31 -8.08 7.65
CA ASP A 173 -36.75 -8.33 6.27
C ASP A 173 -36.54 -7.05 5.44
N ARG A 174 -35.75 -7.14 4.35
CA ARG A 174 -35.39 -5.97 3.54
C ARG A 174 -34.88 -6.33 2.15
N TYR A 175 -34.91 -5.34 1.27
CA TYR A 175 -34.16 -5.39 0.01
C TYR A 175 -32.82 -4.66 0.11
N ALA A 176 -31.82 -5.18 -0.59
CA ALA A 176 -30.50 -4.59 -0.78
C ALA A 176 -30.11 -4.69 -2.26
N SER A 177 -29.55 -3.62 -2.82
CA SER A 177 -28.97 -3.69 -4.17
C SER A 177 -27.60 -4.36 -4.10
N LEU A 178 -27.30 -5.21 -5.08
CA LEU A 178 -26.00 -5.83 -5.31
C LEU A 178 -25.50 -5.37 -6.67
N VAL A 179 -24.53 -4.47 -6.67
CA VAL A 179 -23.85 -4.06 -7.90
C VAL A 179 -22.58 -4.87 -8.06
N LEU A 180 -22.40 -5.45 -9.25
CA LEU A 180 -21.23 -6.22 -9.64
C LEU A 180 -20.48 -5.50 -10.76
N LYS A 181 -19.15 -5.56 -10.72
CA LYS A 181 -18.26 -5.00 -11.73
C LYS A 181 -17.26 -6.06 -12.18
N SER A 182 -17.24 -6.38 -13.47
CA SER A 182 -16.26 -7.31 -14.03
C SER A 182 -14.89 -6.67 -14.25
N SER A 183 -13.89 -7.51 -14.52
CA SER A 183 -12.55 -7.09 -14.97
C SER A 183 -12.58 -6.23 -16.25
N SER A 184 -13.56 -6.47 -17.13
CA SER A 184 -13.82 -5.68 -18.36
C SER A 184 -14.58 -4.38 -18.11
N ASN A 185 -14.73 -3.95 -16.84
CA ASN A 185 -15.40 -2.70 -16.44
C ASN A 185 -16.89 -2.62 -16.86
N CYS A 186 -17.57 -3.78 -16.93
CA CYS A 186 -19.01 -3.88 -17.16
C CYS A 186 -19.74 -4.02 -15.82
N PHE A 187 -20.97 -3.52 -15.73
CA PHE A 187 -21.72 -3.44 -14.48
C PHE A 187 -23.05 -4.19 -14.58
N TRP A 188 -23.36 -4.95 -13.53
CA TRP A 188 -24.68 -5.55 -13.31
C TRP A 188 -25.25 -5.02 -12.00
N ASN A 189 -26.56 -4.88 -11.92
CA ASN A 189 -27.24 -4.56 -10.67
C ASN A 189 -28.39 -5.54 -10.44
N TYR A 190 -28.34 -6.23 -9.31
CA TYR A 190 -29.34 -7.18 -8.86
C TYR A 190 -29.94 -6.70 -7.54
N VAL A 191 -31.09 -7.25 -7.16
CA VAL A 191 -31.69 -6.99 -5.85
C VAL A 191 -31.70 -8.27 -5.04
N ILE A 192 -31.15 -8.21 -3.83
CA ILE A 192 -31.22 -9.26 -2.83
C ILE A 192 -32.38 -8.97 -1.89
N HIS A 193 -33.24 -9.96 -1.68
CA HIS A 193 -34.26 -9.96 -0.63
C HIS A 193 -33.73 -10.76 0.56
N VAL A 194 -33.47 -10.08 1.67
CA VAL A 194 -33.00 -10.68 2.91
C VAL A 194 -34.21 -11.19 3.68
N ILE A 195 -34.29 -12.51 3.82
CA ILE A 195 -35.43 -13.18 4.45
C ILE A 195 -35.02 -13.68 5.84
N PRO A 196 -35.62 -13.15 6.93
CA PRO A 196 -35.33 -13.63 8.27
C PRO A 196 -35.87 -15.06 8.45
N VAL A 197 -35.06 -15.93 9.05
CA VAL A 197 -35.43 -17.32 9.36
C VAL A 197 -36.00 -17.48 10.78
N VAL A 198 -35.71 -16.53 11.67
CA VAL A 198 -36.21 -16.50 13.05
C VAL A 198 -37.72 -16.22 13.04
N LYS A 199 -38.50 -17.12 13.65
CA LYS A 199 -39.94 -16.97 13.81
C LYS A 199 -40.25 -16.41 15.19
N GLY A 200 -41.26 -15.55 15.29
CA GLY A 200 -41.75 -15.08 16.58
C GLY A 200 -42.51 -16.19 17.31
N GLU A 201 -42.44 -16.18 18.64
CA GLU A 201 -42.90 -17.31 19.47
C GLU A 201 -44.33 -17.13 19.98
N TYR A 202 -44.91 -15.93 19.84
CA TYR A 202 -46.19 -15.57 20.46
C TYR A 202 -47.22 -15.05 19.47
N THR A 203 -48.51 -15.35 19.71
CA THR A 203 -49.65 -14.91 18.89
C THR A 203 -50.43 -13.78 19.55
N LYS A 204 -50.98 -12.86 18.74
CA LYS A 204 -51.77 -11.70 19.22
C LYS A 204 -52.98 -12.13 20.06
N ALA A 205 -53.24 -11.42 21.16
CA ALA A 205 -54.40 -11.61 22.01
C ALA A 205 -55.61 -10.82 21.49
N ALA A 206 -56.81 -11.41 21.62
CA ALA A 206 -58.06 -10.74 21.33
C ALA A 206 -58.61 -10.07 22.61
N VAL A 207 -58.75 -8.75 22.58
CA VAL A 207 -59.30 -7.96 23.68
C VAL A 207 -60.44 -7.06 23.18
N PRO A 208 -61.44 -6.72 24.03
CA PRO A 208 -62.60 -5.91 23.62
C PRO A 208 -62.29 -4.41 23.59
N PHE A 209 -61.04 -4.04 23.30
CA PHE A 209 -60.54 -2.68 23.25
C PHE A 209 -59.36 -2.58 22.29
N GLU A 210 -59.06 -1.37 21.85
CA GLU A 210 -57.94 -1.04 20.97
C GLU A 210 -57.11 0.05 21.63
N ILE A 211 -55.79 -0.14 21.69
CA ILE A 211 -54.84 0.93 22.00
C ILE A 211 -54.41 1.51 20.65
N ILE A 212 -54.91 2.71 20.32
CA ILE A 212 -54.68 3.36 19.03
C ILE A 212 -53.24 3.86 18.96
N GLU A 213 -52.82 4.56 20.01
CA GLU A 213 -51.48 5.07 20.28
C GLU A 213 -51.22 4.89 21.78
N TRP A 214 -49.95 4.96 22.21
CA TRP A 214 -49.55 4.67 23.59
C TRP A 214 -50.53 5.19 24.67
N SER A 215 -50.98 6.44 24.56
CA SER A 215 -51.90 7.06 25.53
C SER A 215 -53.40 6.95 25.19
N LYS A 216 -53.80 6.49 24.01
CA LYS A 216 -55.20 6.56 23.53
C LYS A 216 -55.84 5.17 23.44
N ILE A 217 -56.88 4.95 24.22
CA ILE A 217 -57.63 3.70 24.28
C ILE A 217 -59.03 3.92 23.72
N LYS A 218 -59.52 2.96 22.93
CA LYS A 218 -60.90 2.91 22.42
C LYS A 218 -61.52 1.57 22.77
N PHE A 219 -62.63 1.60 23.50
CA PHE A 219 -63.43 0.40 23.76
C PHE A 219 -64.30 0.08 22.54
N THR A 220 -64.21 -1.15 22.04
CA THR A 220 -64.74 -1.52 20.72
C THR A 220 -66.00 -2.39 20.76
N ASP A 221 -66.28 -3.05 21.88
CA ASP A 221 -67.41 -3.97 22.03
C ASP A 221 -68.51 -3.38 22.92
N ASN A 222 -69.70 -3.18 22.36
CA ASN A 222 -70.84 -2.59 23.05
C ASN A 222 -71.56 -3.55 24.00
N LYS A 223 -71.16 -4.82 24.05
CA LYS A 223 -71.68 -5.83 24.98
C LYS A 223 -71.08 -5.69 26.38
N PHE A 224 -70.03 -4.90 26.54
CA PHE A 224 -69.33 -4.72 27.80
C PHE A 224 -69.42 -3.27 28.32
N ILE A 225 -69.25 -3.13 29.63
CA ILE A 225 -68.87 -1.89 30.29
C ILE A 225 -67.44 -2.01 30.80
N TYR A 226 -66.76 -0.87 30.88
CA TYR A 226 -65.31 -0.80 31.08
C TYR A 226 -64.96 0.16 32.20
N ALA A 227 -63.88 -0.09 32.91
CA ALA A 227 -63.28 0.83 33.87
C ALA A 227 -61.76 0.82 33.69
N ILE A 228 -61.13 1.97 33.86
CA ILE A 228 -59.66 2.09 33.94
C ILE A 228 -59.31 2.43 35.39
N ASP A 229 -58.42 1.66 35.99
CA ASP A 229 -58.01 1.79 37.39
C ASP A 229 -59.20 1.75 38.36
N ASP A 230 -59.45 2.87 39.04
CA ASP A 230 -60.53 3.10 40.02
C ASP A 230 -61.64 4.03 39.47
N SER A 231 -61.68 4.25 38.16
CA SER A 231 -62.73 5.06 37.52
C SER A 231 -64.10 4.34 37.48
N TRP A 232 -65.17 5.13 37.31
CA TRP A 232 -66.53 4.60 37.14
C TRP A 232 -66.70 3.84 35.82
N TRP A 233 -67.55 2.82 35.83
CA TRP A 233 -67.89 2.03 34.65
C TRP A 233 -68.48 2.90 33.53
N GLN A 234 -67.98 2.72 32.31
CA GLN A 234 -68.40 3.45 31.12
C GLN A 234 -68.71 2.51 29.95
N ARG A 235 -69.50 2.99 28.98
CA ARG A 235 -69.84 2.25 27.76
C ARG A 235 -68.77 2.44 26.67
N SER A 236 -68.77 1.54 25.69
CA SER A 236 -67.95 1.67 24.48
C SER A 236 -68.25 2.97 23.71
N GLY A 237 -67.24 3.58 23.08
CA GLY A 237 -67.45 4.59 22.03
C GLY A 237 -66.58 5.84 22.12
N GLN A 238 -66.15 6.26 23.31
CA GLN A 238 -65.24 7.41 23.46
C GLN A 238 -63.78 6.95 23.46
N ILE A 239 -62.89 7.80 22.92
CA ILE A 239 -61.44 7.65 23.05
C ILE A 239 -61.05 8.20 24.42
N ILE A 240 -60.29 7.43 25.18
CA ILE A 240 -59.83 7.78 26.53
C ILE A 240 -58.32 7.97 26.47
N GLU A 241 -57.85 9.03 27.12
CA GLU A 241 -56.42 9.32 27.24
C GLU A 241 -55.90 8.94 28.62
N ILE A 242 -54.76 8.26 28.68
CA ILE A 242 -54.10 7.79 29.92
C ILE A 242 -52.62 8.19 29.96
N ASP A 243 -52.07 8.35 31.16
CA ASP A 243 -50.66 8.68 31.38
C ASP A 243 -49.78 7.43 31.44
N ARG A 244 -49.08 7.14 30.34
CA ARG A 244 -48.21 5.95 30.24
C ARG A 244 -46.88 6.06 30.98
N SER A 245 -46.67 7.08 31.82
CA SER A 245 -45.52 7.12 32.76
C SER A 245 -45.66 6.10 33.90
N VAL A 246 -46.88 5.62 34.17
CA VAL A 246 -47.21 4.64 35.19
C VAL A 246 -48.05 3.49 34.59
N PRO A 247 -48.10 2.32 35.25
CA PRO A 247 -48.97 1.23 34.82
C PRO A 247 -50.45 1.53 35.14
N HIS A 248 -51.35 0.97 34.33
CA HIS A 248 -52.81 1.08 34.46
C HIS A 248 -53.47 -0.29 34.38
N ILE A 249 -54.74 -0.40 34.79
CA ILE A 249 -55.53 -1.64 34.69
C ILE A 249 -56.85 -1.37 33.97
N ILE A 250 -57.08 -2.02 32.82
CA ILE A 250 -58.41 -2.04 32.18
C ILE A 250 -59.21 -3.19 32.76
N LYS A 251 -60.43 -2.93 33.20
CA LYS A 251 -61.40 -3.93 33.67
C LYS A 251 -62.63 -3.90 32.77
N TRP A 252 -63.22 -5.06 32.45
CA TRP A 252 -64.48 -5.13 31.72
C TRP A 252 -65.39 -6.25 32.24
N GLN A 253 -66.69 -6.06 32.07
CA GLN A 253 -67.75 -7.02 32.41
C GLN A 253 -68.99 -6.81 31.50
N PRO A 254 -69.92 -7.78 31.42
CA PRO A 254 -71.14 -7.64 30.62
C PRO A 254 -71.94 -6.38 30.95
N VAL A 255 -72.60 -5.80 29.94
CA VAL A 255 -73.37 -4.54 30.05
C VAL A 255 -74.57 -4.65 31.00
N ASP A 256 -75.13 -5.86 31.17
CA ASP A 256 -76.14 -6.18 32.17
C ASP A 256 -75.43 -6.30 33.54
N TYR A 257 -75.19 -5.15 34.16
CA TYR A 257 -74.45 -5.07 35.42
C TYR A 257 -75.10 -5.92 36.52
N ASP A 258 -74.35 -6.91 37.02
CA ASP A 258 -74.66 -7.74 38.17
C ASP A 258 -73.41 -7.79 39.08
N PRO A 259 -73.53 -7.59 40.41
CA PRO A 259 -72.40 -7.69 41.35
C PRO A 259 -71.63 -9.03 41.30
N PHE A 260 -72.23 -10.09 40.76
CA PHE A 260 -71.63 -11.41 40.60
C PHE A 260 -71.05 -11.68 39.21
N ASN A 261 -71.11 -10.72 38.29
CA ASN A 261 -70.49 -10.88 36.97
C ASN A 261 -68.97 -11.05 37.10
N PRO A 262 -68.35 -11.96 36.31
CA PRO A 262 -66.91 -12.07 36.28
C PRO A 262 -66.30 -10.80 35.69
N ILE A 263 -65.42 -10.15 36.46
CA ILE A 263 -64.62 -9.02 35.98
C ILE A 263 -63.33 -9.58 35.38
N VAL A 264 -63.09 -9.26 34.12
CA VAL A 264 -61.81 -9.55 33.45
C VAL A 264 -60.95 -8.30 33.49
N SER A 265 -59.66 -8.45 33.74
CA SER A 265 -58.70 -7.34 33.81
C SER A 265 -57.49 -7.57 32.91
N TYR A 266 -56.95 -6.47 32.39
CA TYR A 266 -55.71 -6.43 31.63
C TYR A 266 -54.79 -5.35 32.23
N ASN A 267 -53.56 -5.73 32.55
CA ASN A 267 -52.55 -4.80 33.03
C ASN A 267 -51.89 -4.12 31.84
N ILE A 268 -51.94 -2.80 31.82
CA ILE A 268 -51.20 -1.97 30.88
C ILE A 268 -49.91 -1.53 31.58
N PRO A 269 -48.71 -1.98 31.18
CA PRO A 269 -47.48 -1.49 31.78
C PRO A 269 -47.14 -0.06 31.29
N ALA A 270 -46.28 0.62 32.05
CA ALA A 270 -45.71 1.92 31.66
C ALA A 270 -44.86 1.80 30.39
N THR A 271 -44.78 2.86 29.58
CA THR A 271 -44.05 2.84 28.30
C THR A 271 -42.60 2.36 28.49
N PRO A 272 -42.15 1.35 27.73
CA PRO A 272 -40.78 0.87 27.81
C PRO A 272 -39.82 1.80 27.07
N VAL A 273 -38.53 1.64 27.36
CA VAL A 273 -37.44 2.31 26.64
C VAL A 273 -36.74 1.30 25.74
N ILE A 274 -36.41 1.67 24.50
CA ILE A 274 -35.60 0.82 23.63
C ILE A 274 -34.15 0.89 24.08
N LYS A 275 -33.58 -0.28 24.36
CA LYS A 275 -32.15 -0.47 24.56
C LYS A 275 -31.52 -0.98 23.27
N CYS A 276 -30.41 -0.38 22.85
CA CYS A 276 -29.67 -0.74 21.64
C CYS A 276 -28.24 -1.11 22.04
N GLU A 277 -27.81 -2.32 21.70
CA GLU A 277 -26.48 -2.85 22.03
C GLU A 277 -25.77 -3.38 20.80
N LEU A 278 -24.48 -3.03 20.65
CA LEU A 278 -23.60 -3.62 19.65
C LEU A 278 -23.00 -4.90 20.23
N MET A 279 -23.25 -6.02 19.56
CA MET A 279 -22.84 -7.35 19.98
C MET A 279 -21.43 -7.69 19.47
N GLU A 280 -20.79 -8.73 20.02
CA GLU A 280 -19.42 -9.14 19.64
C GLU A 280 -19.31 -9.57 18.16
N ASN A 281 -20.37 -10.13 17.60
CA ASN A 281 -20.49 -10.45 16.16
C ASN A 281 -20.75 -9.19 15.29
N SER A 282 -20.70 -8.00 15.90
CA SER A 282 -20.97 -6.68 15.32
C SER A 282 -22.38 -6.52 14.74
N THR A 283 -23.33 -7.33 15.19
CA THR A 283 -24.77 -7.08 14.98
C THR A 283 -25.29 -6.10 16.04
N ILE A 284 -26.41 -5.44 15.74
CA ILE A 284 -27.12 -4.62 16.72
C ILE A 284 -28.31 -5.39 17.27
N GLU A 285 -28.39 -5.52 18.58
CA GLU A 285 -29.53 -6.10 19.29
C GLU A 285 -30.36 -4.98 19.93
N LEU A 286 -31.67 -4.98 19.65
CA LEU A 286 -32.65 -4.11 20.26
C LEU A 286 -33.51 -4.90 21.24
N SER A 287 -33.65 -4.38 22.46
CA SER A 287 -34.50 -4.93 23.51
C SER A 287 -35.34 -3.83 24.17
N LEU A 288 -36.36 -4.21 24.94
CA LEU A 288 -37.20 -3.28 25.70
C LEU A 288 -36.81 -3.32 27.18
N GLU A 289 -36.46 -2.17 27.73
CA GLU A 289 -36.27 -1.95 29.17
C GLU A 289 -37.60 -1.52 29.79
N GLY A 290 -38.11 -2.32 30.72
CA GLY A 290 -39.44 -2.14 31.33
C GLY A 290 -40.01 -3.47 31.82
N ASP A 291 -41.32 -3.65 31.64
CA ASP A 291 -42.02 -4.88 32.01
C ASP A 291 -41.59 -6.08 31.14
N SER A 292 -41.39 -7.24 31.76
CA SER A 292 -40.91 -8.45 31.06
C SER A 292 -41.90 -9.06 30.08
N SER A 293 -43.16 -8.60 30.05
CA SER A 293 -44.19 -9.03 29.09
C SER A 293 -44.06 -8.38 27.71
N TYR A 294 -43.19 -7.37 27.57
CA TYR A 294 -43.04 -6.64 26.32
C TYR A 294 -42.41 -7.48 25.21
N ARG A 295 -42.96 -7.39 24.00
CA ARG A 295 -42.49 -8.06 22.79
C ARG A 295 -42.61 -7.11 21.60
N PHE A 296 -41.73 -7.27 20.62
CA PHE A 296 -41.82 -6.63 19.32
C PHE A 296 -42.64 -7.47 18.35
N ALA A 297 -43.44 -6.87 17.48
CA ALA A 297 -43.85 -7.54 16.25
C ALA A 297 -42.80 -7.34 15.15
N LYS A 298 -42.79 -8.25 14.17
CA LYS A 298 -42.02 -8.07 12.93
C LYS A 298 -42.28 -6.67 12.36
N ASN A 299 -41.20 -5.98 11.99
CA ASN A 299 -41.24 -4.63 11.44
C ASN A 299 -42.17 -4.58 10.21
N LYS A 300 -43.22 -3.74 10.25
CA LYS A 300 -44.17 -3.53 9.15
C LYS A 300 -43.56 -2.84 7.92
N ASN A 301 -42.35 -2.28 8.03
CA ASN A 301 -41.59 -1.80 6.86
C ASN A 301 -40.97 -2.95 6.04
N ALA A 302 -41.25 -4.22 6.36
CA ALA A 302 -41.04 -5.34 5.45
C ALA A 302 -41.94 -5.15 4.23
N VAL A 303 -41.33 -5.00 3.05
CA VAL A 303 -42.01 -4.68 1.79
C VAL A 303 -42.99 -5.79 1.34
N VAL A 304 -42.96 -6.95 1.98
CA VAL A 304 -43.91 -8.03 1.72
C VAL A 304 -44.99 -8.05 2.80
N SER A 305 -46.24 -7.94 2.36
CA SER A 305 -47.49 -8.10 3.11
C SER A 305 -47.71 -9.53 3.63
N ALA A 306 -46.68 -10.15 4.22
CA ALA A 306 -46.81 -11.43 4.89
C ALA A 306 -47.40 -11.21 6.30
N PRO A 307 -48.46 -11.94 6.68
CA PRO A 307 -49.00 -11.85 8.03
C PRO A 307 -47.91 -12.20 9.06
N ALA A 308 -47.75 -11.33 10.06
CA ALA A 308 -46.75 -11.43 11.11
C ALA A 308 -46.69 -12.86 11.70
N VAL A 309 -45.61 -13.59 11.44
CA VAL A 309 -45.37 -14.87 12.12
C VAL A 309 -44.66 -14.56 13.45
N GLY A 310 -45.48 -14.11 14.41
CA GLY A 310 -45.16 -14.06 15.83
C GLY A 310 -44.57 -12.75 16.36
N LEU A 311 -44.40 -12.72 17.69
CA LEU A 311 -43.74 -11.63 18.44
C LEU A 311 -42.37 -12.08 18.95
N HIS A 312 -41.43 -11.14 19.06
CA HIS A 312 -40.03 -11.37 19.43
C HIS A 312 -39.66 -10.61 20.71
N GLU A 313 -38.81 -11.20 21.55
CA GLU A 313 -38.24 -10.50 22.72
C GLU A 313 -37.21 -9.45 22.32
N LYS A 314 -36.52 -9.71 21.21
CA LYS A 314 -35.44 -8.88 20.69
C LYS A 314 -35.51 -8.77 19.17
N ILE A 315 -34.99 -7.67 18.65
CA ILE A 315 -34.78 -7.47 17.22
C ILE A 315 -33.27 -7.44 16.99
N VAL A 316 -32.78 -8.27 16.09
CA VAL A 316 -31.36 -8.30 15.71
C VAL A 316 -31.23 -7.76 14.29
N VAL A 317 -30.29 -6.85 14.10
CA VAL A 317 -30.01 -6.19 12.82
C VAL A 317 -28.57 -6.47 12.43
N ASP A 318 -28.38 -6.89 11.17
CA ASP A 318 -27.06 -7.08 10.58
C ASP A 318 -27.01 -6.54 9.14
N ALA A 319 -25.79 -6.31 8.65
CA ALA A 319 -25.50 -5.74 7.35
C ALA A 319 -24.50 -6.61 6.59
N PHE A 320 -24.58 -6.58 5.26
CA PHE A 320 -23.66 -7.35 4.43
C PHE A 320 -22.21 -6.85 4.60
N PRO A 321 -21.22 -7.73 4.40
CA PRO A 321 -19.83 -7.29 4.33
C PRO A 321 -19.63 -6.26 3.20
N GLY A 322 -19.12 -5.07 3.53
CA GLY A 322 -18.96 -3.94 2.61
C GLY A 322 -20.12 -2.95 2.57
N GLU A 323 -21.20 -3.19 3.32
CA GLU A 323 -22.39 -2.33 3.36
C GLU A 323 -22.28 -1.23 4.44
N ASN A 324 -22.80 -0.03 4.14
CA ASN A 324 -23.08 1.00 5.16
C ASN A 324 -24.61 1.15 5.31
N PHE A 325 -25.15 0.46 6.30
CA PHE A 325 -26.58 0.39 6.56
C PHE A 325 -26.98 1.39 7.64
N SER A 326 -27.95 2.24 7.35
CA SER A 326 -28.52 3.19 8.30
C SER A 326 -30.01 3.35 8.05
N THR A 327 -30.82 3.23 9.11
CA THR A 327 -32.28 3.40 9.00
C THR A 327 -32.92 3.73 10.35
N LEU A 328 -34.11 4.33 10.29
CA LEU A 328 -35.02 4.48 11.43
C LEU A 328 -36.05 3.33 11.37
N LEU A 329 -36.02 2.43 12.34
CA LEU A 329 -36.92 1.28 12.42
C LEU A 329 -38.17 1.63 13.23
N PRO A 330 -39.37 1.59 12.65
CA PRO A 330 -40.61 1.54 13.41
C PRO A 330 -40.80 0.15 14.01
N LEU A 331 -41.10 0.09 15.31
CA LEU A 331 -41.22 -1.12 16.09
C LEU A 331 -42.58 -1.14 16.78
N ASP A 332 -43.48 -2.00 16.30
CA ASP A 332 -44.77 -2.23 16.96
C ASP A 332 -44.54 -3.04 18.25
N VAL A 333 -44.99 -2.51 19.37
CA VAL A 333 -44.80 -3.10 20.71
C VAL A 333 -46.08 -3.71 21.23
N TYR A 334 -45.96 -4.88 21.84
CA TYR A 334 -47.03 -5.65 22.45
C TYR A 334 -46.65 -5.97 23.90
N SER A 335 -47.64 -6.02 24.79
CA SER A 335 -47.47 -6.54 26.16
C SER A 335 -48.54 -7.61 26.39
N GLU A 336 -48.13 -8.78 26.87
CA GLU A 336 -49.00 -9.97 26.97
C GLU A 336 -49.79 -10.22 25.66
N ASN A 337 -49.13 -9.98 24.52
CA ASN A 337 -49.66 -10.12 23.17
C ASN A 337 -50.77 -9.13 22.75
N VAL A 338 -51.04 -8.08 23.54
CA VAL A 338 -51.94 -6.97 23.18
C VAL A 338 -51.12 -5.79 22.68
N TYR A 339 -51.48 -5.22 21.53
CA TYR A 339 -50.80 -4.07 20.94
C TYR A 339 -50.83 -2.85 21.87
N GLN A 340 -49.70 -2.16 22.00
CA GLN A 340 -49.51 -1.03 22.90
C GLN A 340 -49.25 0.29 22.18
N GLY A 341 -48.59 0.23 21.03
CA GLY A 341 -48.13 1.40 20.30
C GLY A 341 -46.84 1.11 19.54
N GLN A 342 -46.34 2.12 18.83
CA GLN A 342 -45.11 2.05 18.05
C GLN A 342 -44.00 2.85 18.75
N LEU A 343 -42.77 2.33 18.71
CA LEU A 343 -41.56 3.05 19.09
C LEU A 343 -40.60 3.09 17.89
N PHE A 344 -39.62 3.98 17.92
CA PHE A 344 -38.65 4.15 16.83
C PHE A 344 -37.23 3.93 17.32
N ALA A 345 -36.45 3.15 16.59
CA ALA A 345 -35.03 2.92 16.86
C ALA A 345 -34.18 3.35 15.66
N PHE A 346 -33.20 4.22 15.87
CA PHE A 346 -32.20 4.51 14.84
C PHE A 346 -31.08 3.47 14.91
N VAL A 347 -30.79 2.81 13.79
CA VAL A 347 -29.78 1.76 13.69
C VAL A 347 -28.79 2.12 12.59
N GLN A 348 -27.49 2.04 12.91
CA GLN A 348 -26.40 2.27 11.97
C GLN A 348 -25.32 1.19 12.10
N LEU A 349 -25.03 0.52 10.98
CA LEU A 349 -23.97 -0.47 10.84
C LEU A 349 -23.08 -0.07 9.65
N ASN A 350 -21.79 0.13 9.90
CA ASN A 350 -20.82 0.35 8.83
C ASN A 350 -19.89 -0.86 8.73
N ARG A 351 -20.00 -1.61 7.63
CA ARG A 351 -19.12 -2.72 7.25
C ARG A 351 -18.23 -2.37 6.06
N LYS A 352 -18.26 -1.11 5.59
CA LYS A 352 -17.44 -0.62 4.48
C LYS A 352 -16.00 -0.42 4.97
N LYS A 353 -15.03 -0.96 4.24
CA LYS A 353 -13.62 -0.70 4.52
C LYS A 353 -13.27 0.78 4.33
N PRO A 354 -12.45 1.37 5.21
CA PRO A 354 -11.90 2.71 4.97
C PRO A 354 -10.96 2.72 3.77
N ALA A 355 -10.65 3.92 3.29
CA ALA A 355 -9.70 4.11 2.20
C ALA A 355 -8.30 3.62 2.60
N ILE A 356 -7.59 3.04 1.63
CA ILE A 356 -6.18 2.66 1.78
C ILE A 356 -5.36 3.92 2.04
N PRO A 357 -4.46 3.95 3.02
CA PRO A 357 -3.67 5.15 3.30
C PRO A 357 -2.70 5.44 2.15
N GLU A 358 -2.50 6.73 1.87
CA GLU A 358 -1.45 7.20 0.97
C GLU A 358 -0.12 7.23 1.73
N ILE A 359 0.94 6.70 1.12
CA ILE A 359 2.32 6.80 1.63
C ILE A 359 3.06 7.78 0.72
N VAL A 360 3.57 8.86 1.30
CA VAL A 360 4.29 9.93 0.60
C VAL A 360 5.75 9.90 1.03
N LEU A 361 6.65 9.77 0.06
CA LEU A 361 8.09 9.80 0.27
C LEU A 361 8.68 11.13 -0.20
N SER A 362 9.74 11.61 0.47
CA SER A 362 10.47 12.82 0.04
C SER A 362 11.25 12.61 -1.26
N ASP A 363 11.59 11.36 -1.58
CA ASP A 363 12.27 10.96 -2.81
C ASP A 363 11.48 9.77 -3.41
N ILE A 364 11.10 9.90 -4.68
CA ILE A 364 10.26 8.92 -5.41
C ILE A 364 11.09 8.06 -6.36
N SER A 365 12.41 8.13 -6.29
CA SER A 365 13.31 7.29 -7.08
C SER A 365 13.27 5.83 -6.62
N ASP A 366 13.50 4.91 -7.55
CA ASP A 366 13.60 3.47 -7.26
C ASP A 366 14.74 3.16 -6.27
N VAL A 367 15.79 4.00 -6.29
CA VAL A 367 16.92 3.95 -5.37
C VAL A 367 17.27 5.36 -4.92
N CYS A 368 17.07 5.66 -3.64
CA CYS A 368 17.31 6.97 -3.06
C CYS A 368 18.80 7.15 -2.68
N ARG A 369 19.33 8.35 -2.92
CA ARG A 369 20.73 8.70 -2.58
C ARG A 369 20.90 9.34 -1.22
N ASN A 370 19.79 9.72 -0.57
CA ASN A 370 19.77 10.38 0.72
C ASN A 370 18.81 9.64 1.65
N ASP A 371 18.83 10.02 2.93
CA ASP A 371 17.80 9.58 3.87
C ASP A 371 16.42 10.01 3.35
N VAL A 372 15.43 9.15 3.53
CA VAL A 372 14.07 9.36 3.01
C VAL A 372 13.15 9.71 4.15
N SER A 373 12.45 10.83 4.00
CA SER A 373 11.35 11.20 4.88
C SER A 373 10.06 10.60 4.36
N LEU A 374 9.32 9.98 5.25
CA LEU A 374 8.07 9.30 4.97
C LEU A 374 6.93 9.96 5.77
N TYR A 375 5.82 10.20 5.08
CA TYR A 375 4.56 10.66 5.64
C TYR A 375 3.43 9.75 5.18
N MET A 376 2.36 9.66 5.97
CA MET A 376 1.18 8.90 5.61
C MET A 376 -0.07 9.78 5.71
N LYS A 377 -1.04 9.58 4.82
CA LYS A 377 -2.32 10.29 4.85
C LYS A 377 -3.48 9.31 4.79
N ALA A 378 -4.42 9.48 5.70
CA ALA A 378 -5.66 8.72 5.70
C ALA A 378 -6.63 9.32 4.68
N GLY A 379 -7.62 8.53 4.25
CA GLY A 379 -8.67 9.05 3.37
C GLY A 379 -9.63 10.01 4.08
N LYS A 380 -9.80 9.84 5.40
CA LYS A 380 -10.60 10.72 6.27
C LYS A 380 -9.80 11.11 7.50
N GLU A 381 -10.12 12.26 8.07
CA GLU A 381 -9.37 12.84 9.20
C GLU A 381 -9.54 12.00 10.48
N GLU A 382 -10.69 11.36 10.66
CA GLU A 382 -10.99 10.49 11.80
C GLU A 382 -10.40 9.08 11.71
N ASP A 383 -9.88 8.67 10.54
CA ASP A 383 -9.31 7.33 10.34
C ASP A 383 -7.89 7.27 10.94
N ILE A 384 -7.61 6.20 11.68
CA ILE A 384 -6.30 5.94 12.29
C ILE A 384 -5.46 5.12 11.33
N ILE A 385 -4.27 5.62 10.98
CA ILE A 385 -3.30 4.83 10.20
C ILE A 385 -2.48 3.98 11.16
N LYS A 386 -2.37 2.68 10.86
CA LYS A 386 -1.43 1.77 11.50
C LYS A 386 -0.35 1.36 10.51
N TYR A 387 0.89 1.33 10.96
CA TYR A 387 2.02 1.01 10.09
C TYR A 387 3.08 0.13 10.77
N TYR A 388 3.87 -0.55 9.94
CA TYR A 388 5.03 -1.33 10.31
C TYR A 388 6.14 -1.14 9.27
N ILE A 389 7.37 -0.97 9.73
CA ILE A 389 8.54 -0.80 8.86
C ILE A 389 9.49 -1.95 9.13
N HIS A 390 9.76 -2.74 8.10
CA HIS A 390 10.81 -3.74 8.12
C HIS A 390 12.11 -3.14 7.57
N GLY A 391 13.22 -3.31 8.29
CA GLY A 391 14.55 -2.83 7.90
C GLY A 391 15.24 -2.04 9.01
N PRO A 392 16.46 -1.51 8.77
CA PRO A 392 17.21 -1.64 7.51
C PRO A 392 17.79 -3.04 7.31
N VAL A 393 17.61 -3.60 6.10
CA VAL A 393 18.32 -4.80 5.65
C VAL A 393 19.43 -4.37 4.69
N THR A 394 20.67 -4.79 4.94
CA THR A 394 21.78 -4.50 4.03
C THR A 394 21.68 -5.35 2.76
N LEU A 395 21.79 -4.71 1.59
CA LEU A 395 21.76 -5.41 0.30
C LEU A 395 23.17 -5.77 -0.18
N ASN A 396 23.27 -6.88 -0.91
CA ASN A 396 24.49 -7.26 -1.63
C ASN A 396 24.43 -6.85 -3.12
N PHE A 397 25.53 -7.07 -3.84
CA PHE A 397 25.63 -6.71 -5.26
C PHE A 397 24.63 -7.44 -6.18
N GLU A 398 24.33 -8.72 -5.91
CA GLU A 398 23.37 -9.47 -6.72
C GLU A 398 21.94 -8.94 -6.56
N GLN A 399 21.58 -8.52 -5.34
CA GLN A 399 20.30 -7.89 -5.04
C GLN A 399 20.19 -6.50 -5.69
N LEU A 400 21.26 -5.70 -5.65
CA LEU A 400 21.31 -4.39 -6.32
C LEU A 400 21.19 -4.48 -7.86
N THR A 401 21.64 -5.59 -8.44
CA THR A 401 21.65 -5.80 -9.91
C THR A 401 20.47 -6.64 -10.39
N HIS A 402 19.44 -6.79 -9.54
CA HIS A 402 18.22 -7.59 -9.81
C HIS A 402 18.49 -9.04 -10.21
N LYS A 403 19.67 -9.58 -9.89
CA LYS A 403 20.04 -10.98 -10.15
C LYS A 403 19.46 -11.93 -9.11
N SER A 404 19.11 -11.40 -7.95
CA SER A 404 18.44 -12.09 -6.86
C SER A 404 17.32 -11.20 -6.31
N PRO A 405 16.15 -11.75 -5.94
CA PRO A 405 15.08 -10.96 -5.37
C PRO A 405 15.54 -10.33 -4.04
N ILE A 406 15.06 -9.11 -3.78
CA ILE A 406 15.32 -8.39 -2.53
C ILE A 406 14.53 -9.01 -1.37
N GLU A 407 13.50 -9.83 -1.65
CA GLU A 407 12.54 -10.34 -0.67
C GLU A 407 13.21 -11.00 0.55
N PRO A 408 13.14 -10.37 1.73
CA PRO A 408 13.26 -11.12 2.96
C PRO A 408 11.97 -11.93 3.10
N ALA A 409 12.09 -13.25 3.26
CA ALA A 409 10.95 -14.09 3.63
C ALA A 409 10.39 -13.57 4.97
N LEU A 410 9.28 -12.82 4.94
CA LEU A 410 8.68 -12.24 6.13
C LEU A 410 7.25 -12.72 6.30
N LYS A 411 7.03 -13.39 7.42
CA LYS A 411 5.72 -13.42 8.07
C LYS A 411 5.61 -12.14 8.90
N VAL A 412 4.81 -11.18 8.44
CA VAL A 412 4.52 -9.97 9.22
C VAL A 412 3.58 -10.36 10.35
N ASP A 413 4.01 -10.19 11.60
CA ASP A 413 3.16 -10.34 12.78
C ASP A 413 2.20 -9.15 12.88
N SER A 414 0.90 -9.42 13.08
CA SER A 414 -0.10 -8.37 13.23
C SER A 414 0.14 -7.50 14.46
N GLN A 415 0.88 -7.98 15.47
CA GLN A 415 1.27 -7.20 16.65
C GLN A 415 2.38 -6.18 16.38
N ALA A 416 3.03 -6.21 15.20
CA ALA A 416 4.13 -5.31 14.87
C ALA A 416 3.67 -3.91 14.42
N PHE A 417 2.37 -3.72 14.17
CA PHE A 417 1.84 -2.44 13.70
C PHE A 417 1.63 -1.45 14.85
N VAL A 418 2.05 -0.20 14.64
CA VAL A 418 1.87 0.91 15.58
C VAL A 418 1.02 2.02 14.96
N ASN A 419 0.39 2.86 15.79
CA ASN A 419 -0.36 4.01 15.31
C ASN A 419 0.58 5.06 14.73
N TYR A 420 0.17 5.69 13.63
CA TYR A 420 0.84 6.83 13.04
C TYR A 420 0.37 8.13 13.70
N GLU A 421 1.31 8.87 14.28
CA GLU A 421 1.03 10.09 15.07
C GLU A 421 1.12 11.38 14.22
N ASN A 422 0.93 11.29 12.89
CA ASN A 422 1.08 12.41 11.95
C ASN A 422 2.44 13.12 12.02
N THR A 423 3.50 12.36 12.30
CA THR A 423 4.88 12.85 12.37
C THR A 423 5.73 12.35 11.20
N GLU A 424 6.81 13.06 10.90
CA GLU A 424 7.83 12.58 9.96
C GLU A 424 8.45 11.27 10.46
N ILE A 425 8.54 10.27 9.59
CA ILE A 425 9.31 9.06 9.81
C ILE A 425 10.55 9.12 8.93
N LYS A 426 11.75 8.94 9.51
CA LYS A 426 13.01 8.95 8.75
C LYS A 426 13.51 7.53 8.51
N LEU A 427 13.66 7.18 7.23
CA LEU A 427 14.37 5.98 6.78
C LEU A 427 15.83 6.38 6.52
N VAL A 428 16.74 5.85 7.34
CA VAL A 428 18.15 6.26 7.34
C VAL A 428 18.98 5.30 6.50
N GLY A 429 19.75 5.83 5.55
CA GLY A 429 20.71 5.07 4.76
C GLY A 429 22.03 4.85 5.50
N LYS A 430 22.88 3.97 4.95
CA LYS A 430 24.27 3.81 5.40
C LYS A 430 25.22 4.39 4.35
N GLU A 431 26.38 4.85 4.81
CA GLU A 431 27.39 5.52 3.96
C GLU A 431 28.21 4.54 3.12
N ASP A 432 28.31 3.28 3.55
CA ASP A 432 29.22 2.27 2.99
C ASP A 432 28.51 1.05 2.41
N VAL A 433 27.20 0.92 2.64
CA VAL A 433 26.40 -0.19 2.13
C VAL A 433 24.98 0.26 1.79
N PRO A 434 24.36 -0.31 0.74
CA PRO A 434 22.96 -0.09 0.43
C PRO A 434 22.07 -0.72 1.50
N VAL A 435 20.94 -0.09 1.81
CA VAL A 435 19.92 -0.63 2.71
C VAL A 435 18.55 -0.63 2.09
N TYR A 436 17.73 -1.58 2.51
CA TYR A 436 16.37 -1.76 2.07
C TYR A 436 15.40 -1.68 3.25
N TYR A 437 14.27 -1.03 3.00
CA TYR A 437 13.12 -0.97 3.87
C TYR A 437 11.87 -1.44 3.13
N LYS A 438 10.99 -2.12 3.85
CA LYS A 438 9.63 -2.42 3.39
C LYS A 438 8.63 -1.84 4.38
N VAL A 439 7.81 -0.93 3.89
CA VAL A 439 6.81 -0.21 4.68
C VAL A 439 5.44 -0.82 4.41
N TYR A 440 4.73 -1.12 5.49
CA TYR A 440 3.37 -1.63 5.47
C TYR A 440 2.46 -0.64 6.20
N ALA A 441 1.30 -0.32 5.64
CA ALA A 441 0.33 0.56 6.30
C ALA A 441 -1.12 0.21 5.94
N TYR A 442 -2.05 0.42 6.88
CA TYR A 442 -3.50 0.33 6.66
C TYR A 442 -4.24 1.34 7.53
N SER A 443 -5.47 1.70 7.14
CA SER A 443 -6.35 2.58 7.89
C SER A 443 -7.35 1.78 8.73
N VAL A 444 -7.73 2.32 9.87
CA VAL A 444 -8.80 1.82 10.76
C VAL A 444 -9.80 2.96 10.98
N ASP A 445 -11.07 2.72 10.66
CA ASP A 445 -12.13 3.73 10.89
C ASP A 445 -12.66 3.69 12.34
N LYS A 446 -13.56 4.61 12.69
CA LYS A 446 -14.20 4.66 14.03
C LYS A 446 -15.10 3.47 14.37
N TRP A 447 -15.37 2.58 13.40
CA TRP A 447 -16.14 1.34 13.56
C TRP A 447 -15.24 0.10 13.55
N ASP A 448 -13.92 0.29 13.69
CA ASP A 448 -12.90 -0.76 13.67
C ASP A 448 -12.78 -1.53 12.33
N ASN A 449 -13.33 -0.99 11.24
CA ASN A 449 -13.11 -1.57 9.91
C ASN A 449 -11.68 -1.28 9.43
N VAL A 450 -11.08 -2.25 8.75
CA VAL A 450 -9.67 -2.21 8.32
C VAL A 450 -9.57 -2.12 6.79
N SER A 451 -8.79 -1.18 6.28
CA SER A 451 -8.51 -1.04 4.84
C SER A 451 -7.67 -2.22 4.32
N PHE A 452 -7.49 -2.30 3.00
CA PHE A 452 -6.42 -3.14 2.45
C PHE A 452 -5.04 -2.61 2.85
N LEU A 453 -4.05 -3.51 2.87
CA LEU A 453 -2.67 -3.20 3.23
C LEU A 453 -1.96 -2.51 2.06
N LYS A 454 -1.45 -1.30 2.30
CA LYS A 454 -0.49 -0.62 1.42
C LYS A 454 0.91 -1.12 1.72
N THR A 455 1.67 -1.40 0.67
CA THR A 455 3.08 -1.80 0.77
C THR A 455 3.93 -0.89 -0.12
N VAL A 456 5.07 -0.43 0.39
CA VAL A 456 6.06 0.37 -0.33
C VAL A 456 7.46 -0.16 -0.02
N ASP A 457 8.25 -0.35 -1.06
CA ASP A 457 9.64 -0.77 -1.01
C ASP A 457 10.55 0.45 -1.18
N VAL A 458 11.58 0.60 -0.33
CA VAL A 458 12.51 1.73 -0.37
C VAL A 458 13.94 1.22 -0.31
N VAL A 459 14.73 1.52 -1.32
CA VAL A 459 16.18 1.26 -1.33
C VAL A 459 16.92 2.57 -1.15
N ILE A 460 17.83 2.63 -0.17
CA ILE A 460 18.72 3.77 0.03
C ILE A 460 20.15 3.31 -0.23
N ASP A 461 20.75 3.82 -1.30
CA ASP A 461 22.13 3.54 -1.68
C ASP A 461 22.91 4.83 -1.91
N LYS A 462 23.69 5.22 -0.91
CA LYS A 462 24.49 6.44 -0.92
C LYS A 462 25.84 6.27 -1.63
N CYS A 463 26.21 5.05 -2.00
CA CYS A 463 27.62 4.70 -2.21
C CYS A 463 27.93 3.95 -3.50
N ASN A 464 27.00 3.19 -4.07
CA ASN A 464 27.27 2.46 -5.32
C ASN A 464 26.81 3.22 -6.55
N TYR A 465 27.67 3.23 -7.56
CA TYR A 465 27.45 3.90 -8.83
C TYR A 465 27.82 3.00 -9.99
N PHE A 466 26.99 2.98 -11.02
CA PHE A 466 27.16 2.13 -12.20
C PHE A 466 27.48 2.98 -13.42
N ILE A 467 28.47 2.54 -14.19
CA ILE A 467 28.92 3.19 -15.42
C ILE A 467 28.84 2.17 -16.55
N ASN A 468 27.99 2.43 -17.53
CA ASN A 468 27.80 1.59 -18.69
C ASN A 468 27.78 2.46 -19.96
N PRO A 469 28.88 2.48 -20.74
CA PRO A 469 29.00 3.25 -21.98
C PRO A 469 28.02 2.86 -23.09
N LYS A 470 27.37 1.69 -22.98
CA LYS A 470 26.32 1.26 -23.90
C LYS A 470 24.92 1.70 -23.47
N SER A 471 24.78 2.32 -22.29
CA SER A 471 23.50 2.81 -21.80
C SER A 471 22.95 3.89 -22.72
N SER A 472 21.70 3.74 -23.13
CA SER A 472 20.94 4.73 -23.88
C SER A 472 19.91 5.46 -23.01
N VAL A 473 19.95 5.26 -21.69
CA VAL A 473 18.97 5.84 -20.77
C VAL A 473 19.12 7.37 -20.71
N ASP A 474 17.98 8.06 -20.70
CA ASP A 474 17.88 9.49 -20.50
C ASP A 474 17.93 9.83 -19.00
N ASN A 475 18.60 10.92 -18.63
CA ASN A 475 18.80 11.37 -17.24
C ASN A 475 19.42 10.30 -16.31
N PRO A 476 20.68 9.89 -16.55
CA PRO A 476 21.37 8.92 -15.70
C PRO A 476 21.62 9.46 -14.29
N ASP A 477 21.38 8.64 -13.27
CA ASP A 477 21.59 8.94 -11.84
C ASP A 477 22.63 8.00 -11.19
N GLY A 478 23.26 7.15 -12.00
CA GLY A 478 24.30 6.21 -11.58
C GLY A 478 23.76 4.98 -10.87
N THR A 479 22.44 4.75 -10.82
CA THR A 479 21.88 3.47 -10.37
C THR A 479 22.13 2.37 -11.39
N TYR A 480 21.86 1.11 -11.04
CA TYR A 480 22.03 0.00 -11.97
C TYR A 480 21.13 0.14 -13.21
N ASP A 481 19.88 0.58 -13.03
CA ASP A 481 18.90 0.74 -14.10
C ASP A 481 19.11 2.03 -14.91
N LYS A 482 19.74 3.06 -14.31
CA LYS A 482 20.07 4.34 -14.98
C LYS A 482 21.56 4.69 -14.81
N PRO A 483 22.47 3.85 -15.34
CA PRO A 483 23.90 4.02 -15.14
C PRO A 483 24.44 5.23 -15.90
N PHE A 484 25.53 5.82 -15.43
CA PHE A 484 26.25 6.85 -16.17
C PHE A 484 26.84 6.29 -17.47
N LYS A 485 26.94 7.12 -18.50
CA LYS A 485 27.51 6.72 -19.81
C LYS A 485 29.04 6.75 -19.80
N ASP A 486 29.64 7.55 -18.94
CA ASP A 486 31.09 7.75 -18.88
C ASP A 486 31.55 8.15 -17.48
N LEU A 487 32.82 8.50 -17.36
CA LEU A 487 33.48 8.86 -16.09
C LEU A 487 33.36 10.35 -15.73
N SER A 488 32.58 11.16 -16.47
CA SER A 488 32.50 12.62 -16.26
C SER A 488 31.99 13.01 -14.87
N LYS A 489 31.14 12.20 -14.25
CA LYS A 489 30.57 12.44 -12.92
C LYS A 489 31.44 11.96 -11.75
N LEU A 490 32.54 11.28 -12.04
CA LEU A 490 33.33 10.60 -11.00
C LEU A 490 33.91 11.58 -9.97
N GLU A 491 34.52 12.67 -10.42
CA GLU A 491 35.15 13.67 -9.55
C GLU A 491 34.13 14.37 -8.64
N GLU A 492 32.99 14.78 -9.20
CA GLU A 492 31.88 15.40 -8.47
C GLU A 492 31.38 14.48 -7.34
N ILE A 493 31.12 13.20 -7.66
CA ILE A 493 30.61 12.22 -6.70
C ILE A 493 31.64 11.91 -5.62
N ILE A 494 32.88 11.62 -6.01
CA ILE A 494 33.94 11.27 -5.05
C ILE A 494 34.19 12.42 -4.08
N ASN A 495 34.21 13.67 -4.56
CA ASN A 495 34.53 14.79 -3.69
C ASN A 495 33.37 15.20 -2.76
N ASN A 496 32.13 14.80 -3.08
CA ASN A 496 30.95 15.05 -2.25
C ASN A 496 30.65 13.93 -1.24
N ASN A 497 31.28 12.76 -1.37
CA ASN A 497 31.06 11.60 -0.52
C ASN A 497 32.31 11.22 0.28
N ASN A 498 32.11 10.61 1.45
CA ASN A 498 33.22 10.04 2.23
C ASN A 498 33.80 8.77 1.60
N TRP A 499 32.93 7.99 0.95
CA TRP A 499 33.28 6.77 0.24
C TRP A 499 32.34 6.53 -0.94
N SER A 500 32.89 6.09 -2.07
CA SER A 500 32.13 5.76 -3.27
C SER A 500 32.67 4.50 -3.95
N ASN A 501 31.78 3.63 -4.41
CA ASN A 501 32.09 2.40 -5.10
C ASN A 501 31.50 2.43 -6.51
N PHE A 502 32.35 2.26 -7.52
CA PHE A 502 31.98 2.35 -8.93
C PHE A 502 32.09 0.99 -9.60
N TYR A 503 31.04 0.60 -10.32
CA TYR A 503 31.03 -0.56 -11.20
C TYR A 503 31.14 -0.11 -12.65
N LEU A 504 32.25 -0.43 -13.30
CA LEU A 504 32.52 -0.03 -14.68
C LEU A 504 32.26 -1.22 -15.62
N TYR A 505 31.41 -1.02 -16.62
CA TYR A 505 31.12 -2.00 -17.66
C TYR A 505 31.77 -1.62 -18.99
N GLY A 506 32.33 -2.60 -19.68
CA GLY A 506 32.81 -2.43 -21.06
C GLY A 506 33.91 -1.36 -21.22
N LYS A 507 34.02 -0.80 -22.43
CA LYS A 507 35.09 0.15 -22.79
C LYS A 507 34.58 1.60 -22.72
N THR A 508 35.32 2.45 -22.01
CA THR A 508 35.12 3.90 -21.96
C THR A 508 36.42 4.65 -22.29
N SER A 509 36.30 5.90 -22.71
CA SER A 509 37.43 6.80 -23.02
C SER A 509 37.33 8.08 -22.21
N VAL A 510 38.45 8.61 -21.74
CA VAL A 510 38.54 9.86 -20.98
C VAL A 510 39.42 10.82 -21.76
N ASN A 511 38.83 11.85 -22.36
CA ASN A 511 39.57 12.71 -23.30
C ASN A 511 40.18 13.96 -22.64
N GLU A 512 39.66 14.47 -21.52
CA GLU A 512 40.19 15.68 -20.87
C GLU A 512 39.90 15.73 -19.36
N LEU A 513 40.50 14.85 -18.55
CA LEU A 513 40.40 14.99 -17.10
C LEU A 513 41.60 14.39 -16.38
N ASN A 514 42.35 15.23 -15.68
CA ASN A 514 43.13 14.76 -14.54
C ASN A 514 42.14 14.59 -13.39
N LEU A 515 41.73 13.35 -13.12
CA LEU A 515 40.84 13.04 -12.01
C LEU A 515 41.57 13.35 -10.69
N ASN A 516 41.30 14.50 -10.09
CA ASN A 516 41.92 14.96 -8.84
C ASN A 516 41.10 14.49 -7.64
N LEU A 517 41.47 13.33 -7.11
CA LEU A 517 40.64 12.62 -6.14
C LEU A 517 41.24 12.74 -4.74
N LYS A 518 40.42 13.23 -3.80
CA LYS A 518 40.84 13.51 -2.40
C LYS A 518 40.19 12.57 -1.37
N GLN A 519 39.13 11.87 -1.76
CA GLN A 519 38.35 10.99 -0.88
C GLN A 519 38.57 9.51 -1.23
N ASN A 520 38.00 8.62 -0.41
CA ASN A 520 38.16 7.19 -0.59
C ASN A 520 37.20 6.67 -1.67
N PHE A 521 37.70 5.89 -2.61
CA PHE A 521 36.86 5.29 -3.63
C PHE A 521 37.40 3.97 -4.17
N GLN A 522 36.50 3.20 -4.75
CA GLN A 522 36.81 1.96 -5.44
C GLN A 522 36.22 1.95 -6.84
N ILE A 523 36.95 1.43 -7.83
CA ILE A 523 36.40 1.09 -9.14
C ILE A 523 36.60 -0.41 -9.37
N THR A 524 35.51 -1.10 -9.64
CA THR A 524 35.46 -2.53 -9.92
C THR A 524 35.01 -2.73 -11.36
N GLY A 525 35.85 -3.37 -12.15
CA GLY A 525 35.53 -3.71 -13.52
C GLY A 525 34.61 -4.92 -13.60
N VAL A 526 33.53 -4.78 -14.37
CA VAL A 526 32.57 -5.83 -14.72
C VAL A 526 32.65 -6.06 -16.24
N ASP A 527 32.60 -7.32 -16.68
CA ASP A 527 32.57 -7.70 -18.09
C ASP A 527 33.65 -7.05 -18.99
N LYS A 528 34.92 -7.32 -18.67
CA LYS A 528 36.10 -6.81 -19.42
C LYS A 528 36.16 -5.28 -19.48
N ALA A 529 35.96 -4.64 -18.33
CA ALA A 529 36.04 -3.19 -18.17
C ALA A 529 37.39 -2.62 -18.65
N GLN A 530 37.33 -1.58 -19.48
CA GLN A 530 38.50 -0.90 -20.01
C GLN A 530 38.30 0.62 -19.95
N VAL A 531 39.34 1.33 -19.48
CA VAL A 531 39.45 2.79 -19.57
C VAL A 531 40.60 3.14 -20.52
N GLU A 532 40.31 3.96 -21.52
CA GLU A 532 41.31 4.53 -22.43
C GLU A 532 41.45 6.03 -22.18
N PHE A 533 42.57 6.42 -21.58
CA PHE A 533 42.91 7.80 -21.32
C PHE A 533 43.50 8.43 -22.59
N GLY A 534 42.99 9.62 -22.94
CA GLY A 534 43.51 10.47 -24.01
C GLY A 534 44.80 11.18 -23.66
N GLU A 535 45.21 12.12 -24.51
CA GLU A 535 46.45 12.89 -24.37
C GLU A 535 46.47 13.63 -23.02
N ASN A 536 47.62 13.59 -22.33
CA ASN A 536 47.83 14.22 -21.02
C ASN A 536 46.81 13.88 -19.91
N SER A 537 46.00 12.83 -20.07
CA SER A 537 45.03 12.41 -19.06
C SER A 537 45.51 11.21 -18.25
N GLY A 538 45.07 11.13 -17.00
CA GLY A 538 45.51 10.10 -16.06
C GLY A 538 44.75 10.19 -14.75
N LEU A 539 45.15 9.36 -13.80
CA LEU A 539 44.56 9.30 -12.46
C LEU A 539 45.46 10.03 -11.46
N PHE A 540 44.95 11.09 -10.82
CA PHE A 540 45.72 11.95 -9.91
C PHE A 540 45.13 11.89 -8.50
N ILE A 541 45.72 11.06 -7.65
CA ILE A 541 45.27 10.83 -6.28
C ILE A 541 46.06 11.76 -5.35
N ASN A 542 45.39 12.73 -4.77
CA ASN A 542 45.99 13.75 -3.89
C ASN A 542 45.34 13.65 -2.50
N GLY A 543 45.81 12.71 -1.67
CA GLY A 543 45.11 12.25 -0.47
C GLY A 543 44.17 11.07 -0.73
N GLY A 544 43.56 10.54 0.33
CA GLY A 544 42.57 9.46 0.25
C GLY A 544 43.13 8.08 -0.16
N SER A 545 42.23 7.12 -0.35
CA SER A 545 42.52 5.75 -0.77
C SER A 545 41.76 5.38 -2.04
N CYS A 546 42.49 4.92 -3.06
CA CYS A 546 41.95 4.42 -4.31
C CYS A 546 42.17 2.91 -4.42
N SER A 547 41.11 2.16 -4.76
CA SER A 547 41.20 0.74 -5.13
C SER A 547 40.68 0.52 -6.54
N LEU A 548 41.50 -0.04 -7.43
CA LEU A 548 41.09 -0.48 -8.76
C LEU A 548 41.18 -2.00 -8.83
N ASN A 549 40.08 -2.63 -9.24
CA ASN A 549 39.94 -4.07 -9.27
C ASN A 549 39.42 -4.54 -10.63
N ASN A 550 40.08 -5.53 -11.25
CA ASN A 550 39.62 -6.17 -12.49
C ASN A 550 39.39 -5.19 -13.67
N ILE A 551 40.30 -4.23 -13.86
CA ILE A 551 40.19 -3.19 -14.90
C ILE A 551 41.43 -3.18 -15.78
N LEU A 552 41.22 -2.97 -17.08
CA LEU A 552 42.25 -2.65 -18.06
C LEU A 552 42.36 -1.13 -18.22
N LEU A 553 43.50 -0.54 -17.88
CA LEU A 553 43.77 0.88 -18.15
C LEU A 553 44.77 1.01 -19.30
N LYS A 554 44.44 1.84 -20.29
CA LYS A 554 45.32 2.15 -21.42
C LYS A 554 45.50 3.64 -21.59
N ASN A 555 46.71 4.05 -21.91
CA ASN A 555 46.99 5.39 -22.40
C ASN A 555 48.08 5.27 -23.47
N THR A 556 47.77 5.68 -24.69
CA THR A 556 48.70 5.65 -25.84
C THR A 556 48.72 7.02 -26.49
N ASP A 557 49.86 7.69 -26.44
CA ASP A 557 50.04 9.00 -27.03
C ASP A 557 51.43 9.07 -27.68
N LEU A 558 51.43 9.18 -29.01
CA LEU A 558 52.64 9.18 -29.83
C LEU A 558 52.95 10.57 -30.41
N LEU A 559 52.15 11.59 -30.08
CA LEU A 559 52.15 12.87 -30.80
C LEU A 559 52.96 13.97 -30.09
N THR A 560 53.18 13.88 -28.77
CA THR A 560 53.87 14.94 -27.99
C THR A 560 55.09 14.44 -27.19
N GLY A 561 56.02 15.36 -26.87
CA GLY A 561 57.39 15.07 -26.39
C GLY A 561 57.70 15.42 -24.93
N SER A 562 56.70 15.55 -24.05
CA SER A 562 56.90 15.86 -22.62
C SER A 562 56.91 14.61 -21.73
N ASP A 563 57.51 14.74 -20.55
CA ASP A 563 57.40 13.76 -19.47
C ASP A 563 55.93 13.56 -19.12
N SER A 564 55.47 12.31 -19.17
CA SER A 564 54.06 11.98 -18.98
C SER A 564 53.90 10.93 -17.88
N ILE A 565 52.90 11.13 -17.02
CA ILE A 565 52.55 10.24 -15.92
C ILE A 565 51.11 9.75 -16.12
N MET A 566 50.88 8.43 -16.03
CA MET A 566 49.52 7.88 -16.13
C MET A 566 48.78 7.88 -14.80
N ILE A 567 49.45 7.46 -13.72
CA ILE A 567 48.90 7.47 -12.36
C ILE A 567 49.86 8.22 -11.45
N ASN A 568 49.38 9.29 -10.83
CA ASN A 568 50.13 10.08 -9.87
C ASN A 568 49.48 9.96 -8.49
N VAL A 569 50.24 9.57 -7.47
CA VAL A 569 49.76 9.38 -6.10
C VAL A 569 50.60 10.22 -5.15
N ILE A 570 49.98 11.19 -4.49
CA ILE A 570 50.61 12.10 -3.54
C ILE A 570 49.83 12.04 -2.23
N ASN A 571 50.53 11.78 -1.11
CA ASN A 571 49.93 11.66 0.23
C ASN A 571 48.73 10.70 0.31
N GLY A 572 48.71 9.65 -0.50
CA GLY A 572 47.55 8.77 -0.68
C GLY A 572 47.88 7.28 -0.66
N THR A 573 46.83 6.47 -0.84
CA THR A 573 46.96 5.02 -1.01
C THR A 573 46.41 4.59 -2.36
N LEU A 574 47.18 3.78 -3.10
CA LEU A 574 46.74 3.13 -4.33
C LEU A 574 46.79 1.61 -4.14
N GLN A 575 45.67 0.95 -4.44
CA GLN A 575 45.55 -0.50 -4.47
C GLN A 575 45.14 -0.94 -5.88
N LEU A 576 45.94 -1.80 -6.50
CA LEU A 576 45.65 -2.40 -7.80
C LEU A 576 45.57 -3.92 -7.66
N LYS A 577 44.44 -4.51 -8.03
CA LYS A 577 44.24 -5.96 -7.94
C LYS A 577 43.62 -6.50 -9.23
N ASP A 578 44.21 -7.56 -9.77
CA ASP A 578 43.70 -8.24 -10.98
C ASP A 578 43.55 -7.28 -12.17
N CYS A 579 44.42 -6.26 -12.26
CA CYS A 579 44.37 -5.23 -13.29
C CYS A 579 45.38 -5.49 -14.42
N GLU A 580 45.23 -4.76 -15.52
CA GLU A 580 46.23 -4.66 -16.58
C GLU A 580 46.40 -3.19 -16.98
N LEU A 581 47.63 -2.67 -16.92
CA LEU A 581 47.94 -1.28 -17.23
C LEU A 581 48.94 -1.22 -18.38
N SER A 582 48.63 -0.44 -19.41
CA SER A 582 49.50 -0.24 -20.57
C SER A 582 49.67 1.25 -20.86
N PHE A 583 50.90 1.74 -20.79
CA PHE A 583 51.24 3.14 -21.03
C PHE A 583 52.32 3.31 -22.08
N THR A 584 51.94 3.88 -23.21
CA THR A 584 52.83 4.07 -24.37
C THR A 584 52.96 5.56 -24.66
N ARG A 585 54.20 6.07 -24.65
CA ARG A 585 54.52 7.47 -24.97
C ARG A 585 55.57 7.58 -26.06
N ASN A 586 55.62 8.71 -26.75
CA ASN A 586 56.66 8.94 -27.74
C ASN A 586 58.05 9.07 -27.09
N LYS A 587 58.21 9.93 -26.07
CA LYS A 587 59.53 10.27 -25.52
C LYS A 587 59.81 9.61 -24.17
N ASN A 588 59.14 10.09 -23.13
CA ASN A 588 59.35 9.67 -21.74
C ASN A 588 58.03 9.19 -21.13
N ALA A 589 58.05 8.07 -20.42
CA ALA A 589 56.87 7.48 -19.78
C ALA A 589 57.16 7.07 -18.33
N VAL A 590 56.34 7.54 -17.39
CA VAL A 590 56.25 6.98 -16.03
C VAL A 590 54.83 6.46 -15.81
N LEU A 591 54.65 5.15 -15.65
CA LEU A 591 53.31 4.60 -15.46
C LEU A 591 52.71 5.03 -14.11
N ILE A 592 53.45 4.82 -13.01
CA ILE A 592 53.02 5.18 -11.66
C ILE A 592 54.09 6.06 -11.01
N ASN A 593 53.69 7.25 -10.60
CA ASN A 593 54.49 8.12 -9.75
C ASN A 593 53.88 8.16 -8.33
N SER A 594 54.71 7.98 -7.31
CA SER A 594 54.27 7.85 -5.92
C SER A 594 55.13 8.71 -4.99
N ILE A 595 54.52 9.70 -4.33
CA ILE A 595 55.20 10.62 -3.40
C ILE A 595 54.50 10.55 -2.04
N GLN A 596 55.25 10.26 -0.97
CA GLN A 596 54.73 10.20 0.41
C GLN A 596 53.48 9.30 0.52
N SER A 597 53.49 8.16 -0.19
CA SER A 597 52.28 7.37 -0.43
C SER A 597 52.48 5.87 -0.20
N ILE A 598 51.37 5.13 -0.16
CA ILE A 598 51.36 3.67 -0.09
C ILE A 598 50.82 3.10 -1.41
N VAL A 599 51.58 2.23 -2.05
CA VAL A 599 51.17 1.56 -3.30
C VAL A 599 51.23 0.06 -3.11
N ASN A 600 50.09 -0.61 -3.25
CA ASN A 600 49.96 -2.06 -3.16
C ASN A 600 49.41 -2.62 -4.47
N ILE A 601 50.16 -3.50 -5.12
CA ILE A 601 49.81 -4.06 -6.42
C ILE A 601 49.87 -5.59 -6.32
N THR A 602 48.77 -6.26 -6.63
CA THR A 602 48.66 -7.71 -6.56
C THR A 602 48.07 -8.29 -7.84
N ASN A 603 48.69 -9.34 -8.39
CA ASN A 603 48.19 -10.05 -9.58
C ASN A 603 47.85 -9.14 -10.77
N THR A 604 48.69 -8.13 -11.01
CA THR A 604 48.45 -7.08 -12.01
C THR A 604 49.57 -7.06 -13.05
N GLY A 605 49.22 -6.85 -14.31
CA GLY A 605 50.16 -6.55 -15.39
C GLY A 605 50.41 -5.05 -15.54
N LEU A 606 51.67 -4.65 -15.63
CA LEU A 606 52.11 -3.28 -15.75
C LEU A 606 53.10 -3.18 -16.91
N SER A 607 52.76 -2.41 -17.94
CA SER A 607 53.61 -2.25 -19.13
C SER A 607 53.80 -0.78 -19.47
N SER A 608 55.05 -0.35 -19.60
CA SER A 608 55.39 1.01 -20.06
C SER A 608 56.31 0.97 -21.27
N VAL A 609 56.01 1.77 -22.29
CA VAL A 609 56.76 1.82 -23.55
C VAL A 609 57.04 3.28 -23.90
N ALA A 610 58.30 3.59 -24.21
CA ALA A 610 58.72 4.89 -24.71
C ALA A 610 59.97 4.78 -25.59
N ASN A 611 60.35 5.83 -26.32
CA ASN A 611 61.59 5.80 -27.11
C ASN A 611 62.84 6.11 -26.27
N ASP A 612 62.79 7.14 -25.41
CA ASP A 612 63.98 7.65 -24.68
C ASP A 612 64.07 7.02 -23.29
N TYR A 613 63.09 7.33 -22.42
CA TYR A 613 63.05 6.86 -21.03
C TYR A 613 61.69 6.23 -20.67
N SER A 614 61.70 5.04 -20.07
CA SER A 614 60.48 4.42 -19.54
C SER A 614 60.69 3.89 -18.13
N CYS A 615 59.73 4.20 -17.26
CA CYS A 615 59.64 3.71 -15.89
C CYS A 615 58.24 3.21 -15.57
N VAL A 616 58.11 2.04 -14.92
CA VAL A 616 56.79 1.58 -14.45
C VAL A 616 56.45 2.22 -13.11
N ILE A 617 57.36 2.25 -12.13
CA ILE A 617 57.10 2.86 -10.83
C ILE A 617 58.25 3.76 -10.39
N SER A 618 57.95 5.04 -10.15
CA SER A 618 58.83 5.99 -9.49
C SER A 618 58.29 6.30 -8.09
N GLY A 619 59.10 6.08 -7.05
CA GLY A 619 58.70 6.27 -5.65
C GLY A 619 59.61 7.22 -4.87
N ILE A 620 59.03 8.17 -4.12
CA ILE A 620 59.77 9.08 -3.24
C ILE A 620 59.08 9.13 -1.87
N ASN A 621 59.81 8.80 -0.81
CA ASN A 621 59.25 8.73 0.56
C ASN A 621 58.02 7.80 0.67
N SER A 622 57.99 6.71 -0.10
CA SER A 622 56.81 5.87 -0.26
C SER A 622 57.04 4.42 0.20
N LYS A 623 55.95 3.69 0.43
CA LYS A 623 55.96 2.23 0.63
C LYS A 623 55.29 1.56 -0.56
N ILE A 624 56.06 0.77 -1.30
CA ILE A 624 55.63 0.13 -2.55
C ILE A 624 55.72 -1.38 -2.39
N THR A 625 54.61 -2.08 -2.63
CA THR A 625 54.54 -3.56 -2.59
C THR A 625 53.94 -4.10 -3.87
N LEU A 626 54.67 -5.01 -4.52
CA LEU A 626 54.25 -5.74 -5.71
C LEU A 626 54.29 -7.24 -5.40
N ASN A 627 53.18 -7.94 -5.65
CA ASN A 627 53.08 -9.37 -5.43
C ASN A 627 52.38 -10.07 -6.59
N LYS A 628 53.00 -11.10 -7.17
CA LYS A 628 52.47 -11.83 -8.33
C LYS A 628 52.21 -10.93 -9.55
N CYS A 629 53.03 -9.91 -9.76
CA CYS A 629 52.86 -8.96 -10.86
C CYS A 629 53.65 -9.35 -12.09
N ARG A 630 53.21 -8.87 -13.27
CA ARG A 630 54.02 -8.87 -14.50
C ARG A 630 54.40 -7.43 -14.80
N VAL A 631 55.69 -7.11 -14.82
CA VAL A 631 56.18 -5.75 -15.04
C VAL A 631 57.05 -5.73 -16.29
N SER A 632 56.75 -4.85 -17.24
CA SER A 632 57.53 -4.73 -18.47
C SER A 632 57.83 -3.27 -18.83
N THR A 633 59.06 -3.01 -19.29
CA THR A 633 59.43 -1.72 -19.86
C THR A 633 60.21 -1.87 -21.16
N VAL A 634 59.92 -1.00 -22.11
CA VAL A 634 60.64 -0.91 -23.39
C VAL A 634 61.00 0.55 -23.64
N ALA A 635 62.30 0.87 -23.70
CA ALA A 635 62.85 2.17 -24.11
C ALA A 635 64.37 2.09 -24.28
N THR A 636 65.00 3.14 -24.83
CA THR A 636 66.48 3.22 -24.91
C THR A 636 67.11 3.13 -23.52
N THR A 637 66.60 3.91 -22.57
CA THR A 637 66.91 3.81 -21.14
C THR A 637 65.65 3.41 -20.38
N ASN A 638 65.68 2.35 -19.59
CA ASN A 638 64.48 1.91 -18.88
C ASN A 638 64.77 1.33 -17.51
N VAL A 639 63.81 1.54 -16.61
CA VAL A 639 63.83 1.01 -15.25
C VAL A 639 62.45 0.47 -14.92
N ASN A 640 62.30 -0.77 -14.43
CA ASN A 640 60.98 -1.20 -13.98
C ASN A 640 60.54 -0.40 -12.74
N ILE A 641 61.40 -0.32 -11.72
CA ILE A 641 61.09 0.33 -10.44
C ILE A 641 62.27 1.18 -9.97
N THR A 642 62.07 2.46 -9.69
CA THR A 642 63.06 3.35 -9.08
C THR A 642 62.49 3.98 -7.83
N VAL A 643 63.21 3.92 -6.70
CA VAL A 643 62.71 4.45 -5.43
C VAL A 643 63.76 5.20 -4.62
N LYS A 644 63.34 6.29 -3.96
CA LYS A 644 64.16 7.17 -3.13
C LYS A 644 63.54 7.33 -1.73
N ASN A 645 64.35 7.20 -0.68
CA ASN A 645 63.91 7.27 0.72
C ASN A 645 62.68 6.39 1.02
N SER A 646 62.60 5.22 0.41
CA SER A 646 61.37 4.42 0.30
C SER A 646 61.59 2.98 0.74
N LYS A 647 60.49 2.25 0.91
CA LYS A 647 60.48 0.80 1.14
C LYS A 647 59.86 0.08 -0.05
N LEU A 648 60.57 -0.88 -0.62
CA LEU A 648 60.14 -1.70 -1.75
C LEU A 648 60.04 -3.17 -1.35
N ASN A 649 58.88 -3.79 -1.59
CA ASN A 649 58.70 -5.24 -1.55
C ASN A 649 58.30 -5.73 -2.95
N LEU A 650 59.16 -6.50 -3.61
CA LEU A 650 58.89 -7.13 -4.90
C LEU A 650 58.90 -8.64 -4.73
N LEU A 651 57.73 -9.26 -4.82
CA LEU A 651 57.50 -10.64 -4.41
C LEU A 651 56.84 -11.45 -5.53
N ASN A 652 57.32 -12.66 -5.79
CA ASN A 652 56.68 -13.62 -6.72
C ASN A 652 56.34 -13.05 -8.10
N SER A 653 57.09 -12.07 -8.60
CA SER A 653 56.75 -11.29 -9.78
C SER A 653 57.69 -11.57 -10.95
N SER A 654 57.24 -11.33 -12.17
CA SER A 654 58.07 -11.38 -13.37
C SER A 654 58.33 -9.98 -13.89
N CYS A 655 59.59 -9.61 -14.07
CA CYS A 655 60.02 -8.29 -14.51
C CYS A 655 60.86 -8.42 -15.78
N SER A 656 60.49 -7.71 -16.84
CA SER A 656 61.13 -7.79 -18.16
C SER A 656 61.53 -6.42 -18.71
N LEU A 657 62.71 -6.35 -19.33
CA LEU A 657 63.27 -5.12 -19.92
C LEU A 657 63.68 -5.35 -21.38
N SER A 658 63.53 -4.32 -22.20
CA SER A 658 64.09 -4.27 -23.57
C SER A 658 64.65 -2.89 -23.88
N GLY A 659 65.97 -2.76 -24.06
CA GLY A 659 66.64 -1.47 -24.24
C GLY A 659 68.17 -1.55 -24.33
N LEU A 660 68.82 -0.38 -24.31
CA LEU A 660 70.29 -0.26 -24.23
C LEU A 660 70.75 -0.17 -22.77
N ASN A 661 70.13 0.75 -22.01
CA ASN A 661 70.47 1.02 -20.60
C ASN A 661 69.31 0.59 -19.71
N SER A 662 69.38 -0.62 -19.15
CA SER A 662 68.25 -1.27 -18.50
C SER A 662 68.56 -1.73 -17.08
N ARG A 663 67.67 -1.42 -16.14
CA ARG A 663 67.69 -1.91 -14.74
C ARG A 663 66.30 -2.37 -14.28
N ILE A 664 66.22 -3.39 -13.45
CA ILE A 664 64.92 -3.80 -12.87
C ILE A 664 64.60 -2.90 -11.68
N VAL A 665 65.55 -2.71 -10.77
CA VAL A 665 65.35 -1.91 -9.55
C VAL A 665 66.48 -0.91 -9.35
N GLU A 666 66.14 0.31 -8.96
CA GLU A 666 67.07 1.31 -8.43
C GLU A 666 66.66 1.75 -7.02
N LEU A 667 67.61 1.73 -6.09
CA LEU A 667 67.42 2.11 -4.68
C LEU A 667 68.33 3.29 -4.32
N PHE A 668 67.72 4.42 -3.93
CA PHE A 668 68.41 5.59 -3.40
C PHE A 668 68.02 5.81 -1.94
N SER A 669 68.96 5.63 -1.01
CA SER A 669 68.73 5.68 0.45
C SER A 669 67.47 4.93 0.88
N SER A 670 67.26 3.73 0.33
CA SER A 670 66.02 2.96 0.41
C SER A 670 66.23 1.52 0.87
N GLU A 671 65.16 0.86 1.33
CA GLU A 671 65.16 -0.56 1.71
C GLU A 671 64.36 -1.39 0.69
N GLY A 672 64.96 -2.45 0.15
CA GLY A 672 64.33 -3.36 -0.81
C GLY A 672 64.32 -4.81 -0.33
N VAL A 673 63.18 -5.49 -0.48
CA VAL A 673 63.04 -6.94 -0.33
C VAL A 673 62.59 -7.53 -1.66
N LEU A 674 63.46 -8.30 -2.30
CA LEU A 674 63.24 -8.91 -3.60
C LEU A 674 63.25 -10.43 -3.45
N SER A 675 62.08 -11.08 -3.48
CA SER A 675 61.99 -12.52 -3.25
C SER A 675 61.15 -13.28 -4.27
N MET A 676 61.68 -14.42 -4.74
CA MET A 676 61.01 -15.37 -5.64
C MET A 676 60.56 -14.75 -6.98
N ASN A 677 61.34 -13.81 -7.50
CA ASN A 677 61.04 -13.12 -8.76
C ASN A 677 61.76 -13.73 -9.96
N ASN A 678 61.25 -13.47 -11.16
CA ASN A 678 61.88 -13.80 -12.43
C ASN A 678 62.25 -12.52 -13.19
N PHE A 679 63.53 -12.26 -13.38
CA PHE A 679 64.05 -11.09 -14.08
C PHE A 679 64.56 -11.48 -15.47
N THR A 680 64.14 -10.75 -16.49
CA THR A 680 64.55 -10.99 -17.89
C THR A 680 64.92 -9.69 -18.59
N ALA A 681 66.02 -9.68 -19.34
CA ALA A 681 66.33 -8.58 -20.24
C ALA A 681 66.60 -9.06 -21.66
N LYS A 682 66.28 -8.18 -22.60
CA LYS A 682 66.70 -8.26 -23.99
C LYS A 682 67.49 -6.99 -24.31
N LYS A 683 68.81 -7.04 -24.08
CA LYS A 683 69.72 -5.91 -24.34
C LYS A 683 70.09 -5.88 -25.83
N ASN A 684 69.96 -4.71 -26.47
CA ASN A 684 70.31 -4.50 -27.87
C ASN A 684 71.69 -3.79 -28.01
N GLY A 685 72.78 -4.30 -27.42
CA GLY A 685 74.10 -3.67 -27.53
C GLY A 685 75.23 -4.39 -26.77
N GLN A 686 76.50 -4.07 -27.09
CA GLN A 686 77.71 -4.74 -26.56
C GLN A 686 78.13 -4.34 -25.12
N ASN A 687 77.41 -3.43 -24.44
CA ASN A 687 77.76 -3.03 -23.07
C ASN A 687 77.07 -3.93 -22.03
N SER A 688 77.83 -4.86 -21.45
CA SER A 688 77.34 -5.98 -20.63
C SER A 688 77.47 -5.81 -19.11
N SER A 689 77.54 -4.60 -18.55
CA SER A 689 77.75 -4.43 -17.10
C SER A 689 76.84 -3.42 -16.37
N SER A 690 75.54 -3.37 -16.69
CA SER A 690 74.57 -2.71 -15.79
C SER A 690 74.03 -3.70 -14.76
N ASP A 691 74.24 -3.41 -13.47
CA ASP A 691 73.61 -4.15 -12.38
C ASP A 691 72.10 -4.16 -12.55
N ILE A 692 71.48 -5.34 -12.45
CA ILE A 692 70.04 -5.55 -12.58
C ILE A 692 69.29 -4.81 -11.47
N VAL A 693 69.90 -4.81 -10.28
CA VAL A 693 69.47 -4.11 -9.09
C VAL A 693 70.60 -3.16 -8.72
N TRP A 694 70.39 -1.87 -8.92
CA TRP A 694 71.34 -0.84 -8.51
C TRP A 694 70.95 -0.26 -7.16
N LYS A 695 71.95 0.03 -6.31
CA LYS A 695 71.74 0.65 -5.00
C LYS A 695 72.87 1.62 -4.66
N ASP A 696 72.54 2.72 -3.99
CA ASP A 696 73.55 3.60 -3.39
C ASP A 696 74.11 3.04 -2.06
N GLU A 697 75.12 3.71 -1.51
CA GLU A 697 75.78 3.31 -0.25
C GLU A 697 74.83 3.31 0.95
N ASN A 698 73.80 4.14 0.92
CA ASN A 698 72.81 4.29 1.99
C ASN A 698 71.63 3.31 1.85
N SER A 699 71.60 2.48 0.81
CA SER A 699 70.51 1.55 0.52
C SER A 699 70.80 0.12 0.96
N LYS A 700 69.75 -0.56 1.44
CA LYS A 700 69.78 -1.97 1.83
C LYS A 700 68.88 -2.78 0.91
N VAL A 701 69.39 -3.90 0.41
CA VAL A 701 68.60 -4.86 -0.38
C VAL A 701 68.75 -6.26 0.19
N THR A 702 67.63 -6.96 0.36
CA THR A 702 67.59 -8.39 0.71
C THR A 702 67.04 -9.14 -0.49
N GLU A 703 67.83 -10.06 -1.03
CA GLU A 703 67.45 -10.87 -2.19
C GLU A 703 67.36 -12.35 -1.81
N SER A 704 66.29 -13.03 -2.24
CA SER A 704 66.14 -14.47 -2.00
C SER A 704 65.39 -15.19 -3.12
N LYS A 705 66.00 -16.25 -3.67
CA LYS A 705 65.37 -17.13 -4.68
C LYS A 705 64.91 -16.42 -5.96
N ASN A 706 65.55 -15.31 -6.34
CA ASN A 706 65.30 -14.64 -7.62
C ASN A 706 66.00 -15.40 -8.77
N LYS A 707 65.38 -15.44 -9.95
CA LYS A 707 65.95 -15.99 -11.19
C LYS A 707 66.25 -14.85 -12.18
N VAL A 708 67.34 -14.97 -12.91
CA VAL A 708 67.82 -13.95 -13.85
C VAL A 708 68.14 -14.60 -15.20
N VAL A 709 67.67 -13.99 -16.30
CA VAL A 709 67.94 -14.45 -17.69
C VAL A 709 68.20 -13.24 -18.61
N GLY A 710 69.19 -13.36 -19.52
CA GLY A 710 69.40 -12.38 -20.61
C GLY A 710 70.09 -11.07 -20.20
N PHE A 711 70.85 -11.08 -19.10
CA PHE A 711 71.59 -9.92 -18.59
C PHE A 711 73.09 -10.05 -18.77
#